data_AF-A0A8H3XFH4-F1
#
_entry.id   AF-A0A8H3XFH4-F1
#
_cell.length_a   1.000
_cell.length_b   1.000
_cell.length_c   1.000
_cell.angle_alpha   90.00
_cell.angle_beta   90.00
_cell.angle_gamma   90.00
#
_symmetry.space_group_name_H-M   'P 1'
#
loop_
_entity.id
_entity.type
_entity.pdbx_description
1 polymer ?
#
loop_
_entity_poly.entity_id
_entity_poly.type
_entity_poly.pdbx_seq_one_letter_code
_entity_poly.pdbx_strand_id
1 'polypeptide(L)'
;MSNMDLFEKIEFGEKFEYASFEDKEEIGKGRFGVMYKAYLKDKKQIVALKTLYYYDENSLDDLVKKVKYKIKHENIIQFLGITQDSENKTYIVLQYANNGDLRCYLNDCFSELDWSTKIRIAKEISSGINCLHNADVVHRDLHDKNILSSDIYSLGVLFWELSSGVPPFRALKAVHAIKGDREIPIEGTPVDFKNLYEAAWNGNPNSRPDIQEICKKLEHMQLEPVYKDLFKELRLKYASFENKIEIGKGRFGVMYKAYFKDIKQFVALKTLYYCDENSLCNLVRKVKYTVKHDNVIQFYGITQDYKADTYMVLQYADSGDLEHYLNAHFSELDWSAKIRMAREISSGIKCLHGVNIVHRNLHDKNILVYDDGRMIITDFGLSESSESSDNSITSTIHERWEYSDPQYLQNPHEYKWDKYSDIYSLGVLFWELSSGISPFKALNAVHVIKGNRENPIEGTPDDFKNLYCAAWKDELNSRPDIKEICKKLDNMQLDLFCKELFKKNTSGQEFEYTSFKNKEEIGKGGFGVIYKAHSKDVNKIVALKTLDHNDEHSLDDFIREVESITKVNDDNVIQFFGITQDYKADTYYMVLQYADSGDLEHYLNAKFSELDWSTKIRMAKEISSGIDCLHNANIVHRDLHDKNILVHGGRMIITDFGLSLSLDKDTLSITSRVYGRCEYSDPKYLPSPREYKWDKHSDIYSLGVLFWELSSGVAPFKAFKNRVIRMSMHLIRGNRETPIKGTPVDFKDIYNDAWGGDPNSRPDIRKICEKLNYIRLEQDSEMN
;
A
#
# COMPACT_ATOMS: atom_id res chain seq x y z
N MET A 1 11.18 49.14 43.26
CA MET A 1 12.57 49.45 42.86
C MET A 1 12.59 49.86 41.39
N SER A 2 13.36 50.89 41.01
CA SER A 2 13.53 51.25 39.60
C SER A 2 14.50 50.25 38.93
N ASN A 3 14.45 50.09 37.60
CA ASN A 3 15.41 49.24 36.88
C ASN A 3 16.89 49.61 37.11
N MET A 4 17.17 50.81 37.64
CA MET A 4 18.52 51.28 38.02
C MET A 4 19.12 50.46 39.19
N ASP A 5 18.29 50.03 40.17
CA ASP A 5 18.77 49.24 41.31
C ASP A 5 19.23 47.81 40.92
N LEU A 6 18.75 47.29 39.79
CA LEU A 6 19.03 45.92 39.33
C LEU A 6 20.40 45.78 38.67
N PHE A 7 20.78 46.76 37.84
CA PHE A 7 22.07 46.78 37.15
C PHE A 7 23.23 46.91 38.16
N GLU A 8 22.98 47.53 39.31
CA GLU A 8 23.96 47.63 40.40
C GLU A 8 24.01 46.39 41.29
N LYS A 9 22.87 45.72 41.57
CA LYS A 9 22.79 44.51 42.43
C LYS A 9 23.34 43.22 41.79
N ILE A 10 23.40 43.12 40.47
CA ILE A 10 23.93 41.93 39.78
C ILE A 10 25.46 42.05 39.72
N GLU A 11 26.15 41.34 40.63
CA GLU A 11 27.62 41.27 40.71
C GLU A 11 28.23 40.20 39.79
N PHE A 12 27.42 39.50 39.00
CA PHE A 12 27.82 38.30 38.26
C PHE A 12 27.51 38.39 36.74
N GLY A 13 28.48 38.01 35.90
CA GLY A 13 28.43 38.18 34.43
C GLY A 13 29.13 39.46 33.94
N GLU A 14 29.36 39.59 32.63
CA GLU A 14 29.96 40.80 32.07
C GLU A 14 28.88 41.89 31.92
N LYS A 15 29.20 43.12 32.34
CA LYS A 15 28.33 44.28 32.11
C LYS A 15 28.67 44.84 30.73
N PHE A 16 27.74 44.74 29.80
CA PHE A 16 27.93 45.22 28.44
C PHE A 16 27.31 46.60 28.27
N GLU A 17 27.93 47.43 27.44
CA GLU A 17 27.30 48.66 26.96
C GLU A 17 26.23 48.30 25.92
N TYR A 18 25.01 48.84 26.08
CA TYR A 18 23.92 48.53 25.14
C TYR A 18 24.19 48.98 23.71
N ALA A 19 25.07 49.99 23.55
CA ALA A 19 25.54 50.46 22.25
C ALA A 19 26.43 49.42 21.52
N SER A 20 27.04 48.47 22.23
CA SER A 20 27.88 47.41 21.64
C SER A 20 27.09 46.32 20.90
N PHE A 21 25.75 46.35 20.97
CA PHE A 21 24.87 45.40 20.29
C PHE A 21 24.32 46.03 19.01
N GLU A 22 24.60 45.45 17.86
CA GLU A 22 24.11 45.85 16.53
C GLU A 22 23.05 44.85 16.03
N ASP A 23 22.30 45.20 14.98
CA ASP A 23 21.33 44.31 14.30
C ASP A 23 20.33 43.61 15.22
N LYS A 24 19.67 44.37 16.10
CA LYS A 24 18.69 43.85 17.06
C LYS A 24 17.39 43.46 16.35
N GLU A 25 17.19 42.16 16.15
CA GLU A 25 16.00 41.57 15.52
C GLU A 25 15.13 40.88 16.57
N GLU A 26 13.82 41.19 16.63
CA GLU A 26 12.90 40.50 17.54
C GLU A 26 12.64 39.06 17.04
N ILE A 27 12.95 38.06 17.88
CA ILE A 27 12.83 36.63 17.53
C ILE A 27 11.75 35.90 18.33
N GLY A 28 11.09 36.57 19.29
CA GLY A 28 9.97 35.97 20.00
C GLY A 28 9.48 36.78 21.20
N LYS A 29 8.20 36.66 21.53
CA LYS A 29 7.56 37.36 22.65
C LYS A 29 6.81 36.38 23.55
N GLY A 30 7.20 36.31 24.82
CA GLY A 30 6.58 35.47 25.85
C GLY A 30 5.97 36.29 26.99
N ARG A 31 5.32 35.58 27.93
CA ARG A 31 4.67 36.18 29.12
C ARG A 31 5.62 37.02 29.99
N PHE A 32 6.92 36.71 29.97
CA PHE A 32 7.95 37.34 30.80
C PHE A 32 8.91 38.23 30.00
N GLY A 33 8.61 38.46 28.71
CA GLY A 33 9.30 39.45 27.90
C GLY A 33 9.60 39.05 26.46
N VAL A 34 10.26 39.97 25.77
CA VAL A 34 10.67 39.90 24.37
C VAL A 34 12.11 39.41 24.28
N MET A 35 12.38 38.57 23.30
CA MET A 35 13.69 38.04 22.95
C MET A 35 14.15 38.69 21.64
N TYR A 36 15.39 39.16 21.61
CA TYR A 36 16.03 39.71 20.42
C TYR A 36 17.30 38.92 20.08
N LYS A 37 17.57 38.71 18.80
CA LYS A 37 18.88 38.34 18.27
C LYS A 37 19.68 39.63 18.08
N ALA A 38 20.94 39.65 18.49
CA ALA A 38 21.80 40.82 18.31
C ALA A 38 23.26 40.40 18.06
N TYR A 39 24.00 41.24 17.34
CA TYR A 39 25.43 41.06 17.15
C TYR A 39 26.22 41.86 18.19
N LEU A 40 26.99 41.18 19.04
CA LEU A 40 27.85 41.82 20.04
C LEU A 40 29.21 42.14 19.42
N LYS A 41 29.44 43.42 19.14
CA LYS A 41 30.59 43.93 18.40
C LYS A 41 31.94 43.60 19.04
N ASP A 42 32.04 43.81 20.35
CA ASP A 42 33.31 43.69 21.09
C ASP A 42 33.81 42.24 21.18
N LYS A 43 32.89 41.27 21.10
CA LYS A 43 33.21 39.83 21.13
C LYS A 43 33.08 39.15 19.77
N LYS A 44 32.65 39.89 18.73
CA LYS A 44 32.38 39.37 17.38
C LYS A 44 31.51 38.12 17.36
N GLN A 45 30.42 38.12 18.13
CA GLN A 45 29.54 36.94 18.27
C GLN A 45 28.06 37.33 18.26
N ILE A 46 27.20 36.41 17.80
CA ILE A 46 25.74 36.56 17.88
C ILE A 46 25.28 36.13 19.27
N VAL A 47 24.40 36.92 19.88
CA VAL A 47 23.84 36.68 21.21
C VAL A 47 22.31 36.86 21.20
N ALA A 48 21.65 36.33 22.22
CA ALA A 48 20.23 36.57 22.47
C ALA A 48 20.06 37.56 23.64
N LEU A 49 19.27 38.62 23.44
CA LEU A 49 18.89 39.60 24.46
C LEU A 49 17.46 39.33 24.92
N LYS A 50 17.28 38.98 26.19
CA LYS A 50 15.95 38.81 26.78
C LYS A 50 15.59 39.98 27.68
N THR A 51 14.49 40.68 27.38
CA THR A 51 14.00 41.75 28.26
C THR A 51 13.45 41.18 29.56
N LEU A 52 13.69 41.86 30.67
CA LEU A 52 13.07 41.55 31.95
C LEU A 52 11.90 42.51 32.22
N TYR A 53 10.68 41.98 32.30
CA TYR A 53 9.52 42.73 32.79
C TYR A 53 9.20 42.24 34.21
N TYR A 54 9.29 43.12 35.21
CA TYR A 54 9.03 42.77 36.62
C TYR A 54 7.65 43.19 37.10
N TYR A 55 7.10 42.41 38.04
CA TYR A 55 5.86 42.72 38.78
C TYR A 55 6.05 42.82 40.31
N ASP A 56 7.14 42.32 40.93
CA ASP A 56 7.46 42.50 42.37
C ASP A 56 8.96 42.27 42.75
N GLU A 57 9.35 42.59 44.00
CA GLU A 57 10.73 42.44 44.54
C GLU A 57 11.14 40.98 44.82
N ASN A 58 10.19 40.07 45.08
CA ASN A 58 10.49 38.66 45.36
C ASN A 58 10.97 37.90 44.11
N SER A 59 10.42 38.25 42.94
CA SER A 59 10.85 37.73 41.63
C SER A 59 12.30 38.13 41.27
N LEU A 60 12.83 39.18 41.92
CA LEU A 60 14.15 39.73 41.69
C LEU A 60 15.24 38.91 42.40
N ASP A 61 15.04 38.61 43.68
CA ASP A 61 15.95 37.81 44.50
C ASP A 61 16.06 36.36 43.98
N ASP A 62 14.97 35.84 43.42
CA ASP A 62 14.93 34.52 42.82
C ASP A 62 15.69 34.44 41.49
N LEU A 63 15.58 35.45 40.62
CA LEU A 63 16.40 35.55 39.41
C LEU A 63 17.90 35.66 39.76
N VAL A 64 18.25 36.47 40.77
CA VAL A 64 19.64 36.61 41.23
C VAL A 64 20.18 35.30 41.78
N LYS A 65 19.37 34.51 42.51
CA LYS A 65 19.74 33.15 42.95
C LYS A 65 19.92 32.18 41.77
N LYS A 66 19.06 32.22 40.77
CA LYS A 66 19.12 31.37 39.56
C LYS A 66 20.34 31.68 38.68
N VAL A 67 20.78 32.94 38.63
CA VAL A 67 21.96 33.40 37.85
C VAL A 67 23.28 33.26 38.64
N LYS A 68 23.21 33.02 39.96
CA LYS A 68 24.39 32.93 40.86
C LYS A 68 25.32 31.74 40.55
N TYR A 69 24.82 30.68 39.93
CA TYR A 69 25.61 29.49 39.65
C TYR A 69 26.25 29.56 38.26
N LYS A 70 27.59 29.44 38.19
CA LYS A 70 28.34 29.17 36.94
C LYS A 70 28.05 27.76 36.43
N ILE A 71 26.80 27.46 36.07
CA ILE A 71 26.47 26.18 35.47
C ILE A 71 26.92 26.23 34.02
N LYS A 72 28.04 25.54 33.73
CA LYS A 72 28.52 25.30 32.37
C LYS A 72 28.18 23.87 32.01
N HIS A 73 27.25 23.71 31.09
CA HIS A 73 26.89 22.41 30.51
C HIS A 73 26.60 22.62 29.02
N GLU A 74 27.01 21.68 28.18
CA GLU A 74 26.85 21.77 26.71
C GLU A 74 25.39 21.92 26.27
N ASN A 75 24.45 21.34 27.02
CA ASN A 75 23.01 21.38 26.74
C ASN A 75 22.23 22.45 27.53
N ILE A 76 22.90 23.43 28.14
CA ILE A 76 22.26 24.56 28.86
C ILE A 76 22.72 25.87 28.23
N ILE A 77 21.77 26.72 27.82
CA ILE A 77 22.08 28.05 27.26
C ILE A 77 22.84 28.88 28.30
N GLN A 78 24.04 29.32 27.93
CA GLN A 78 24.91 30.04 28.85
C GLN A 78 24.44 31.49 29.05
N PHE A 79 24.39 31.92 30.32
CA PHE A 79 24.30 33.32 30.69
C PHE A 79 25.66 34.02 30.50
N LEU A 80 25.67 35.08 29.70
CA LEU A 80 26.90 35.83 29.37
C LEU A 80 27.03 37.10 30.21
N GLY A 81 25.91 37.77 30.50
CA GLY A 81 25.91 39.00 31.27
C GLY A 81 24.62 39.79 31.16
N ILE A 82 24.70 41.08 31.42
CA ILE A 82 23.55 42.01 31.40
C ILE A 82 23.90 43.29 30.66
N THR A 83 22.87 43.97 30.16
CA THR A 83 22.98 45.30 29.55
C THR A 83 21.72 46.11 29.85
N GLN A 84 21.83 47.44 29.80
CA GLN A 84 20.72 48.36 30.03
C GLN A 84 20.68 49.44 28.94
N ASP A 85 19.49 49.70 28.39
CA ASP A 85 19.31 50.73 27.35
C ASP A 85 19.12 52.14 27.94
N SER A 86 19.03 53.15 27.06
CA SER A 86 18.85 54.56 27.43
C SER A 86 17.53 54.86 28.14
N GLU A 87 16.55 53.95 28.10
CA GLU A 87 15.26 54.06 28.81
C GLU A 87 15.27 53.28 30.13
N ASN A 88 16.46 52.89 30.61
CA ASN A 88 16.69 52.06 31.78
C ASN A 88 16.06 50.66 31.68
N LYS A 89 15.79 50.11 30.50
CA LYS A 89 15.29 48.74 30.39
C LYS A 89 16.44 47.75 30.47
N THR A 90 16.31 46.74 31.34
CA THR A 90 17.37 45.75 31.57
C THR A 90 17.15 44.51 30.70
N TYR A 91 18.24 44.03 30.11
CA TYR A 91 18.29 42.84 29.27
C TYR A 91 19.29 41.84 29.83
N ILE A 92 18.91 40.55 29.79
CA ILE A 92 19.83 39.44 29.99
C ILE A 92 20.46 39.09 28.65
N VAL A 93 21.79 38.95 28.65
CA VAL A 93 22.58 38.50 27.48
C VAL A 93 22.84 37.00 27.61
N LEU A 94 22.33 36.23 26.65
CA LEU A 94 22.44 34.77 26.57
C LEU A 94 23.20 34.36 25.32
N GLN A 95 23.77 33.15 25.37
CA GLN A 95 24.24 32.47 24.17
C GLN A 95 23.08 32.28 23.18
N TYR A 96 23.31 32.57 21.90
CA TYR A 96 22.32 32.35 20.85
C TYR A 96 22.32 30.88 20.41
N ALA A 97 21.13 30.27 20.34
CA ALA A 97 20.94 28.91 19.83
C ALA A 97 20.49 28.97 18.36
N ASN A 98 21.33 28.49 17.45
CA ASN A 98 21.15 28.67 15.99
C ASN A 98 19.90 28.00 15.41
N ASN A 99 19.34 26.99 16.08
CA ASN A 99 18.24 26.16 15.56
C ASN A 99 16.86 26.51 16.15
N GLY A 100 16.75 27.62 16.90
CA GLY A 100 15.47 28.08 17.44
C GLY A 100 14.91 27.23 18.58
N ASP A 101 13.58 27.29 18.78
CA ASP A 101 12.88 26.55 19.82
C ASP A 101 12.62 25.09 19.42
N LEU A 102 12.73 24.16 20.38
CA LEU A 102 12.54 22.73 20.15
C LEU A 102 11.15 22.43 19.57
N ARG A 103 10.11 23.22 19.89
CA ARG A 103 8.77 23.01 19.31
C ARG A 103 8.69 23.41 17.85
N CYS A 104 9.38 24.48 17.44
CA CYS A 104 9.48 24.82 16.03
C CYS A 104 10.22 23.71 15.29
N TYR A 105 11.36 23.26 15.85
CA TYR A 105 12.12 22.14 15.29
C TYR A 105 11.29 20.85 15.17
N LEU A 106 10.53 20.48 16.21
CA LEU A 106 9.63 19.34 16.13
C LEU A 106 8.54 19.59 15.10
N ASN A 107 7.85 20.72 15.11
CA ASN A 107 6.80 21.00 14.14
C ASN A 107 7.28 20.96 12.68
N ASP A 108 8.52 21.37 12.43
CA ASP A 108 9.08 21.48 11.08
C ASP A 108 9.74 20.18 10.61
N CYS A 109 10.31 19.38 11.53
CA CYS A 109 11.11 18.19 11.20
C CYS A 109 10.55 16.88 11.81
N PHE A 110 9.37 16.84 12.45
CA PHE A 110 8.92 15.66 13.22
C PHE A 110 8.88 14.35 12.43
N SER A 111 8.41 14.41 11.18
CA SER A 111 8.29 13.27 10.26
C SER A 111 9.63 12.67 9.88
N GLU A 112 10.70 13.44 10.03
CA GLU A 112 12.09 13.09 9.66
C GLU A 112 12.85 12.45 10.83
N LEU A 113 12.33 12.60 12.06
CA LEU A 113 13.02 12.15 13.27
C LEU A 113 12.79 10.67 13.53
N ASP A 114 13.86 9.89 13.35
CA ASP A 114 13.90 8.50 13.77
C ASP A 114 13.97 8.35 15.31
N TRP A 115 13.72 7.13 15.80
CA TRP A 115 13.74 6.88 17.25
C TRP A 115 15.13 7.03 17.86
N SER A 116 16.20 6.83 17.09
CA SER A 116 17.56 7.04 17.59
C SER A 116 17.80 8.52 17.91
N THR A 117 17.34 9.42 17.04
CA THR A 117 17.43 10.87 17.22
C THR A 117 16.51 11.35 18.33
N LYS A 118 15.26 10.87 18.40
CA LYS A 118 14.31 11.20 19.48
C LYS A 118 14.86 10.82 20.86
N ILE A 119 15.47 9.64 20.98
CA ILE A 119 16.12 9.19 22.21
C ILE A 119 17.38 10.02 22.51
N ARG A 120 18.16 10.41 21.50
CA ARG A 120 19.31 11.31 21.67
C ARG A 120 18.90 12.68 22.22
N ILE A 121 17.86 13.30 21.66
CA ILE A 121 17.30 14.57 22.16
C ILE A 121 16.84 14.41 23.61
N ALA A 122 16.13 13.32 23.93
CA ALA A 122 15.70 13.03 25.30
C ALA A 122 16.88 12.88 26.28
N LYS A 123 17.99 12.25 25.84
CA LYS A 123 19.25 12.14 26.61
C LYS A 123 19.88 13.50 26.88
N GLU A 124 20.03 14.33 25.85
CA GLU A 124 20.68 15.64 25.94
C GLU A 124 19.93 16.58 26.90
N ILE A 125 18.59 16.61 26.81
CA ILE A 125 17.73 17.39 27.70
C ILE A 125 17.80 16.85 29.14
N SER A 126 17.74 15.54 29.32
CA SER A 126 17.85 14.91 30.64
C SER A 126 19.20 15.17 31.29
N SER A 127 20.29 15.17 30.52
CA SER A 127 21.64 15.52 31.00
C SER A 127 21.71 16.97 31.48
N GLY A 128 21.10 17.91 30.74
CA GLY A 128 20.98 19.29 31.15
C GLY A 128 20.21 19.44 32.47
N ILE A 129 19.07 18.78 32.61
CA ILE A 129 18.26 18.81 33.85
C ILE A 129 18.99 18.13 35.01
N ASN A 130 19.70 17.03 34.77
CA ASN A 130 20.53 16.36 35.78
C ASN A 130 21.63 17.30 36.31
N CYS A 131 22.26 18.08 35.42
CA CYS A 131 23.24 19.09 35.81
C CYS A 131 22.61 20.18 36.71
N LEU A 132 21.39 20.64 36.39
CA LEU A 132 20.65 21.60 37.21
C LEU A 132 20.28 21.02 38.59
N HIS A 133 19.76 19.79 38.61
CA HIS A 133 19.37 19.10 39.85
C HIS A 133 20.56 18.85 40.77
N ASN A 134 21.74 18.50 40.24
CA ASN A 134 22.97 18.34 41.03
C ASN A 134 23.51 19.67 41.61
N ALA A 135 23.09 20.81 41.05
CA ALA A 135 23.41 22.14 41.56
C ALA A 135 22.33 22.71 42.50
N ASP A 136 21.33 21.90 42.89
CA ASP A 136 20.12 22.32 43.61
C ASP A 136 19.34 23.46 42.89
N VAL A 137 19.45 23.54 41.55
CA VAL A 137 18.74 24.51 40.72
C VAL A 137 17.56 23.86 40.02
N VAL A 138 16.42 24.55 40.04
CA VAL A 138 15.14 24.05 39.53
C VAL A 138 14.66 24.99 38.42
N HIS A 139 14.18 24.41 37.33
CA HIS A 139 13.77 25.16 36.14
C HIS A 139 12.46 25.96 36.31
N ARG A 140 11.60 25.66 37.31
CA ARG A 140 10.34 26.41 37.59
C ARG A 140 10.03 26.68 39.08
N ASP A 141 9.09 27.59 39.27
CA ASP A 141 9.03 28.65 40.29
C ASP A 141 7.98 28.41 41.40
N LEU A 142 8.17 27.45 42.31
CA LEU A 142 7.30 27.25 43.49
C LEU A 142 8.07 26.65 44.68
N HIS A 143 7.87 27.17 45.89
CA HIS A 143 8.54 26.72 47.13
C HIS A 143 7.84 25.51 47.80
N ASP A 144 8.29 24.26 47.57
CA ASP A 144 8.17 23.14 48.54
C ASP A 144 8.98 21.88 48.15
N LYS A 145 9.26 20.94 49.07
CA LYS A 145 10.11 19.73 48.86
C LYS A 145 9.73 18.77 47.70
N ASN A 146 8.68 19.04 46.93
CA ASN A 146 8.24 18.30 45.74
C ASN A 146 8.78 18.89 44.40
N ILE A 147 9.70 19.83 44.48
CA ILE A 147 10.13 20.66 43.34
C ILE A 147 10.80 19.88 42.21
N LEU A 148 11.78 19.00 42.49
CA LEU A 148 12.51 18.24 41.44
C LEU A 148 11.57 17.36 40.62
N SER A 149 10.55 16.82 41.29
CA SER A 149 9.49 15.99 40.68
C SER A 149 8.66 16.76 39.63
N SER A 150 8.61 18.09 39.68
CA SER A 150 7.90 18.92 38.70
C SER A 150 8.65 19.05 37.37
N ASP A 151 9.98 19.08 37.40
CA ASP A 151 10.83 19.01 36.21
C ASP A 151 10.71 17.63 35.56
N ILE A 152 10.65 16.56 36.38
CA ILE A 152 10.40 15.19 35.91
C ILE A 152 9.02 15.07 35.22
N TYR A 153 7.98 15.68 35.79
CA TYR A 153 6.67 15.72 35.14
C TYR A 153 6.73 16.43 33.77
N SER A 154 7.44 17.55 33.71
CA SER A 154 7.61 18.31 32.46
C SER A 154 8.42 17.52 31.42
N LEU A 155 9.41 16.73 31.86
CA LEU A 155 10.12 15.77 31.02
C LEU A 155 9.19 14.69 30.46
N GLY A 156 8.31 14.12 31.28
CA GLY A 156 7.32 13.14 30.83
C GLY A 156 6.38 13.68 29.75
N VAL A 157 5.90 14.92 29.93
CA VAL A 157 5.10 15.65 28.93
C VAL A 157 5.89 15.84 27.63
N LEU A 158 7.16 16.25 27.75
CA LEU A 158 8.02 16.49 26.60
C LEU A 158 8.38 15.20 25.85
N PHE A 159 8.61 14.10 26.56
CA PHE A 159 8.89 12.81 25.93
C PHE A 159 7.66 12.28 25.18
N TRP A 160 6.46 12.53 25.69
CA TRP A 160 5.26 12.26 24.91
C TRP A 160 5.15 13.18 23.68
N GLU A 161 5.45 14.49 23.81
CA GLU A 161 5.51 15.43 22.68
C GLU A 161 6.56 14.98 21.62
N LEU A 162 7.69 14.41 22.04
CA LEU A 162 8.68 13.76 21.17
C LEU A 162 8.17 12.48 20.50
N SER A 163 7.17 11.81 21.08
CA SER A 163 6.54 10.61 20.51
C SER A 163 5.40 10.95 19.53
N SER A 164 4.72 12.08 19.73
CA SER A 164 3.50 12.46 19.00
C SER A 164 3.71 13.58 17.98
N GLY A 165 4.72 14.41 18.16
CA GLY A 165 5.00 15.57 17.30
C GLY A 165 4.05 16.72 17.49
N VAL A 166 3.17 16.63 18.49
CA VAL A 166 2.15 17.64 18.78
C VAL A 166 2.12 17.96 20.27
N PRO A 167 1.79 19.22 20.63
CA PRO A 167 1.61 19.57 22.03
C PRO A 167 0.46 18.78 22.67
N PRO A 168 0.63 18.24 23.88
CA PRO A 168 -0.42 17.50 24.57
C PRO A 168 -1.60 18.39 24.96
N PHE A 169 -2.76 17.76 25.14
CA PHE A 169 -4.03 18.37 25.55
C PHE A 169 -4.64 19.38 24.57
N ARG A 170 -4.35 19.28 23.27
CA ARG A 170 -5.03 20.11 22.24
C ARG A 170 -6.56 19.93 22.25
N ALA A 171 -7.06 18.74 22.59
CA ALA A 171 -8.49 18.42 22.64
C ALA A 171 -9.10 18.40 24.07
N LEU A 172 -8.27 18.49 25.11
CA LEU A 172 -8.70 18.34 26.52
C LEU A 172 -8.58 19.67 27.27
N LYS A 173 -9.65 20.08 27.97
CA LYS A 173 -9.60 21.27 28.86
C LYS A 173 -8.64 21.00 30.03
N ALA A 174 -7.98 22.04 30.56
CA ALA A 174 -7.04 21.96 31.69
C ALA A 174 -7.56 21.18 32.92
N VAL A 175 -8.88 21.11 33.07
CA VAL A 175 -9.60 20.35 34.12
C VAL A 175 -9.40 18.83 34.00
N HIS A 176 -9.18 18.28 32.81
CA HIS A 176 -8.98 16.83 32.60
C HIS A 176 -7.58 16.35 33.02
N ALA A 177 -6.55 17.17 32.81
CA ALA A 177 -5.19 16.86 33.29
C ALA A 177 -5.13 16.75 34.83
N ILE A 178 -5.94 17.57 35.54
CA ILE A 178 -6.08 17.55 37.01
C ILE A 178 -6.81 16.27 37.48
N LYS A 179 -7.70 15.70 36.67
CA LYS A 179 -8.45 14.47 36.97
C LYS A 179 -7.66 13.18 36.72
N GLY A 180 -6.44 13.28 36.19
CA GLY A 180 -5.61 12.12 35.88
C GLY A 180 -5.75 11.61 34.45
N ASP A 181 -6.57 12.24 33.62
CA ASP A 181 -6.68 11.89 32.21
C ASP A 181 -5.34 12.19 31.50
N ARG A 182 -4.91 11.28 30.63
CA ARG A 182 -3.67 11.37 29.85
C ARG A 182 -3.99 11.15 28.37
N GLU A 183 -3.14 11.69 27.52
CA GLU A 183 -3.24 11.48 26.07
C GLU A 183 -3.04 10.01 25.72
N ILE A 184 -3.64 9.58 24.61
CA ILE A 184 -3.54 8.19 24.13
C ILE A 184 -2.08 7.92 23.73
N PRO A 185 -1.48 6.79 24.15
CA PRO A 185 -0.14 6.39 23.69
C PRO A 185 -0.08 6.27 22.16
N ILE A 186 0.99 6.80 21.55
CA ILE A 186 1.17 6.79 20.09
C ILE A 186 1.66 5.42 19.63
N GLU A 187 0.96 4.83 18.65
CA GLU A 187 1.33 3.57 18.03
C GLU A 187 2.72 3.66 17.37
N GLY A 188 3.57 2.65 17.58
CA GLY A 188 4.96 2.65 17.10
C GLY A 188 5.99 3.26 18.06
N THR A 189 5.59 3.71 19.25
CA THR A 189 6.52 4.15 20.31
C THR A 189 7.21 2.95 20.98
N PRO A 190 8.55 2.92 21.11
CA PRO A 190 9.28 1.86 21.83
C PRO A 190 8.71 1.68 23.23
N VAL A 191 8.45 0.42 23.59
CA VAL A 191 7.79 0.07 24.85
C VAL A 191 8.52 0.65 26.06
N ASP A 192 9.86 0.58 26.07
CA ASP A 192 10.66 1.13 27.17
C ASP A 192 10.59 2.66 27.25
N PHE A 193 10.54 3.34 26.09
CA PHE A 193 10.38 4.80 26.04
C PHE A 193 8.98 5.22 26.50
N LYS A 194 7.96 4.44 26.12
CA LYS A 194 6.58 4.61 26.61
C LYS A 194 6.50 4.48 28.12
N ASN A 195 7.02 3.37 28.65
CA ASN A 195 7.03 3.12 30.09
C ASN A 195 7.77 4.23 30.85
N LEU A 196 8.86 4.75 30.27
CA LEU A 196 9.64 5.83 30.85
C LEU A 196 8.85 7.14 30.93
N TYR A 197 8.22 7.58 29.83
CA TYR A 197 7.46 8.83 29.87
C TYR A 197 6.19 8.72 30.71
N GLU A 198 5.53 7.55 30.74
CA GLU A 198 4.34 7.33 31.59
C GLU A 198 4.71 7.39 33.08
N ALA A 199 5.85 6.81 33.46
CA ALA A 199 6.38 6.91 34.82
C ALA A 199 6.77 8.35 35.20
N ALA A 200 7.42 9.08 34.30
CA ALA A 200 7.77 10.48 34.50
C ALA A 200 6.51 11.39 34.56
N TRP A 201 5.48 11.08 33.78
CA TRP A 201 4.23 11.83 33.68
C TRP A 201 3.15 11.42 34.71
N ASN A 202 3.56 10.75 35.78
CA ASN A 202 2.66 10.28 36.83
C ASN A 202 2.04 11.47 37.61
N GLY A 203 0.74 11.39 37.91
CA GLY A 203 0.04 12.41 38.70
C GLY A 203 0.57 12.54 40.14
N ASN A 204 1.08 11.46 40.72
CA ASN A 204 1.68 11.44 42.05
C ASN A 204 3.18 11.78 42.00
N PRO A 205 3.63 12.90 42.61
CA PRO A 205 5.04 13.30 42.62
C PRO A 205 5.99 12.25 43.22
N ASN A 206 5.52 11.48 44.21
CA ASN A 206 6.32 10.45 44.91
C ASN A 206 6.48 9.15 44.11
N SER A 207 5.73 9.00 43.02
CA SER A 207 5.79 7.81 42.15
C SER A 207 6.61 8.05 40.88
N ARG A 208 7.15 9.27 40.70
CA ARG A 208 7.99 9.61 39.55
C ARG A 208 9.44 9.15 39.79
N PRO A 209 10.14 8.67 38.76
CA PRO A 209 11.57 8.37 38.87
C PRO A 209 12.38 9.64 39.13
N ASP A 210 13.56 9.51 39.73
CA ASP A 210 14.50 10.62 39.80
C ASP A 210 15.25 10.83 38.46
N ILE A 211 15.92 11.98 38.32
CA ILE A 211 16.60 12.33 37.06
C ILE A 211 17.77 11.39 36.73
N GLN A 212 18.43 10.81 37.74
CA GLN A 212 19.53 9.86 37.55
C GLN A 212 19.01 8.53 37.02
N GLU A 213 17.85 8.08 37.52
CA GLU A 213 17.13 6.90 37.04
C GLU A 213 16.67 7.10 35.59
N ILE A 214 16.16 8.28 35.23
CA ILE A 214 15.80 8.61 33.84
C ILE A 214 17.03 8.58 32.93
N CYS A 215 18.12 9.24 33.32
CA CYS A 215 19.36 9.24 32.55
C CYS A 215 19.89 7.81 32.35
N LYS A 216 19.92 7.01 33.41
CA LYS A 216 20.33 5.60 33.37
C LYS A 216 19.42 4.76 32.47
N LYS A 217 18.09 4.93 32.56
CA LYS A 217 17.14 4.22 31.69
C LYS A 217 17.33 4.60 30.23
N LEU A 218 17.57 5.88 29.92
CA LEU A 218 17.86 6.33 28.56
C LEU A 218 19.21 5.80 28.05
N GLU A 219 20.25 5.80 28.87
CA GLU A 219 21.58 5.24 28.54
C GLU A 219 21.51 3.74 28.22
N HIS A 220 20.77 2.99 29.03
CA HIS A 220 20.53 1.55 28.84
C HIS A 220 19.37 1.23 27.89
N MET A 221 18.68 2.25 27.36
CA MET A 221 17.74 2.09 26.26
C MET A 221 18.55 1.79 25.01
N GLN A 222 19.08 0.57 24.97
CA GLN A 222 19.39 -0.09 23.72
C GLN A 222 18.04 -0.16 23.03
N LEU A 223 17.97 0.37 21.81
CA LEU A 223 16.97 -0.13 20.88
C LEU A 223 17.28 -1.63 20.78
N GLU A 224 16.66 -2.46 21.63
CA GLU A 224 16.56 -3.90 21.38
C GLU A 224 16.03 -3.97 19.96
N PRO A 225 16.86 -4.37 18.99
CA PRO A 225 16.53 -4.04 17.63
C PRO A 225 15.39 -4.99 17.30
N VAL A 226 14.17 -4.47 17.23
CA VAL A 226 13.07 -5.08 16.46
C VAL A 226 13.61 -5.55 15.09
N TYR A 227 14.65 -4.87 14.61
CA TYR A 227 15.52 -5.17 13.47
C TYR A 227 16.32 -6.49 13.54
N LYS A 228 16.85 -6.92 14.69
CA LYS A 228 17.61 -8.17 14.84
C LYS A 228 16.69 -9.38 14.67
N ASP A 229 15.49 -9.31 15.21
CA ASP A 229 14.48 -10.35 15.00
C ASP A 229 13.93 -10.31 13.57
N LEU A 230 13.76 -9.13 12.97
CA LEU A 230 13.43 -8.98 11.56
C LEU A 230 14.48 -9.63 10.64
N PHE A 231 15.77 -9.42 10.90
CA PHE A 231 16.85 -10.07 10.16
C PHE A 231 16.86 -11.58 10.39
N LYS A 232 16.59 -12.07 11.60
CA LYS A 232 16.45 -13.52 11.85
C LYS A 232 15.34 -14.13 11.01
N GLU A 233 14.17 -13.49 10.92
CA GLU A 233 13.05 -13.96 10.10
C GLU A 233 13.33 -13.95 8.60
N LEU A 234 14.21 -13.05 8.14
CA LEU A 234 14.57 -12.90 6.73
C LEU A 234 15.80 -13.69 6.31
N ARG A 235 16.53 -14.24 7.28
CA ARG A 235 17.80 -14.90 7.03
C ARG A 235 17.55 -16.26 6.39
N LEU A 236 17.88 -16.35 5.11
CA LEU A 236 17.91 -17.60 4.38
C LEU A 236 19.25 -18.30 4.63
N LYS A 237 19.22 -19.63 4.65
CA LYS A 237 20.44 -20.43 4.81
C LYS A 237 21.20 -20.41 3.48
N TYR A 238 22.45 -19.96 3.50
CA TYR A 238 23.27 -19.94 2.28
C TYR A 238 23.44 -21.33 1.64
N ALA A 239 23.46 -22.39 2.46
CA ALA A 239 23.50 -23.77 1.99
C ALA A 239 22.25 -24.20 1.18
N SER A 240 21.16 -23.43 1.20
CA SER A 240 19.98 -23.67 0.36
C SER A 240 20.17 -23.24 -1.10
N PHE A 241 21.26 -22.53 -1.44
CA PHE A 241 21.55 -22.06 -2.79
C PHE A 241 22.65 -22.87 -3.47
N GLU A 242 22.43 -23.26 -4.72
CA GLU A 242 23.36 -24.06 -5.54
C GLU A 242 23.63 -23.40 -6.89
N ASN A 243 24.71 -23.79 -7.55
CA ASN A 243 25.07 -23.32 -8.90
C ASN A 243 25.11 -21.79 -9.02
N LYS A 244 25.75 -21.11 -8.06
CA LYS A 244 25.94 -19.65 -8.09
C LYS A 244 26.81 -19.25 -9.29
N ILE A 245 26.24 -18.54 -10.26
CA ILE A 245 26.90 -18.06 -11.47
C ILE A 245 26.78 -16.54 -11.53
N GLU A 246 27.87 -15.83 -11.78
CA GLU A 246 27.84 -14.38 -11.99
C GLU A 246 27.15 -14.04 -13.32
N ILE A 247 26.15 -13.17 -13.27
CA ILE A 247 25.35 -12.78 -14.44
C ILE A 247 25.47 -11.30 -14.80
N GLY A 248 26.00 -10.48 -13.89
CA GLY A 248 26.22 -9.07 -14.17
C GLY A 248 26.89 -8.35 -13.01
N LYS A 249 27.62 -7.28 -13.32
CA LYS A 249 28.30 -6.44 -12.33
C LYS A 249 27.90 -4.99 -12.53
N GLY A 250 27.17 -4.44 -11.56
CA GLY A 250 26.77 -3.03 -11.52
C GLY A 250 27.51 -2.26 -10.43
N ARG A 251 27.25 -0.96 -10.36
CA ARG A 251 27.83 -0.04 -9.35
C ARG A 251 27.43 -0.41 -7.92
N PHE A 252 26.22 -0.95 -7.73
CA PHE A 252 25.65 -1.26 -6.42
C PHE A 252 25.86 -2.72 -5.97
N GLY A 253 26.53 -3.55 -6.78
CA GLY A 253 26.56 -4.99 -6.51
C GLY A 253 26.99 -5.82 -7.71
N VAL A 254 27.57 -6.99 -7.44
CA VAL A 254 27.55 -8.10 -8.41
C VAL A 254 26.24 -8.87 -8.24
N MET A 255 25.62 -9.22 -9.36
CA MET A 255 24.43 -10.05 -9.44
C MET A 255 24.82 -11.49 -9.81
N TYR A 256 24.27 -12.47 -9.10
CA TYR A 256 24.46 -13.88 -9.40
C TYR A 256 23.12 -14.59 -9.63
N LYS A 257 23.06 -15.54 -10.55
CA LYS A 257 22.00 -16.55 -10.64
C LYS A 257 22.33 -17.70 -9.71
N ALA A 258 21.38 -18.20 -8.94
CA ALA A 258 21.52 -19.40 -8.12
C ALA A 258 20.21 -20.19 -8.06
N TYR A 259 20.28 -21.52 -7.89
CA TYR A 259 19.11 -22.36 -7.66
C TYR A 259 18.77 -22.41 -6.17
N PHE A 260 17.54 -22.02 -5.79
CA PHE A 260 17.08 -22.01 -4.40
C PHE A 260 16.25 -23.26 -4.10
N LYS A 261 16.81 -24.19 -3.31
CA LYS A 261 16.22 -25.51 -3.03
C LYS A 261 14.87 -25.46 -2.33
N ASP A 262 14.68 -24.51 -1.40
CA ASP A 262 13.50 -24.48 -0.54
C ASP A 262 12.22 -24.17 -1.33
N ILE A 263 12.34 -23.44 -2.44
CA ILE A 263 11.24 -23.09 -3.35
C ILE A 263 11.40 -23.65 -4.78
N LYS A 264 12.44 -24.46 -5.01
CA LYS A 264 12.71 -25.18 -6.27
C LYS A 264 12.75 -24.32 -7.54
N GLN A 265 13.27 -23.09 -7.45
CA GLN A 265 13.38 -22.16 -8.59
C GLN A 265 14.72 -21.42 -8.60
N PHE A 266 15.06 -20.80 -9.74
CA PHE A 266 16.20 -19.88 -9.81
C PHE A 266 15.87 -18.54 -9.14
N VAL A 267 16.88 -17.94 -8.52
CA VAL A 267 16.83 -16.65 -7.84
C VAL A 267 18.05 -15.81 -8.20
N ALA A 268 17.91 -14.49 -8.07
CA ALA A 268 18.98 -13.53 -8.23
C ALA A 268 19.56 -13.15 -6.86
N LEU A 269 20.88 -13.24 -6.72
CA LEU A 269 21.61 -12.81 -5.52
C LEU A 269 22.31 -11.49 -5.83
N LYS A 270 21.77 -10.37 -5.33
CA LYS A 270 22.40 -9.04 -5.44
C LYS A 270 23.34 -8.84 -4.25
N THR A 271 24.63 -8.64 -4.52
CA THR A 271 25.63 -8.34 -3.48
C THR A 271 25.34 -6.99 -2.85
N LEU A 272 25.46 -6.88 -1.54
CA LEU A 272 25.35 -5.63 -0.80
C LEU A 272 26.74 -5.19 -0.33
N TYR A 273 27.34 -4.22 -1.02
CA TYR A 273 28.62 -3.65 -0.61
C TYR A 273 28.40 -2.64 0.53
N TYR A 274 29.00 -2.89 1.70
CA TYR A 274 29.07 -1.96 2.85
C TYR A 274 27.78 -1.15 3.09
N CYS A 275 26.70 -1.85 3.40
CA CYS A 275 25.47 -1.23 3.92
C CYS A 275 25.49 -1.37 5.44
N ASP A 276 25.37 -0.27 6.19
CA ASP A 276 25.14 -0.40 7.63
C ASP A 276 23.79 -1.10 7.90
N GLU A 277 23.64 -1.71 9.07
CA GLU A 277 22.44 -2.48 9.42
C GLU A 277 21.15 -1.65 9.31
N ASN A 278 21.22 -0.32 9.47
CA ASN A 278 20.06 0.58 9.43
C ASN A 278 19.62 0.85 7.97
N SER A 279 20.55 1.14 7.07
CA SER A 279 20.27 1.30 5.63
C SER A 279 19.69 0.02 5.03
N LEU A 280 20.26 -1.13 5.41
CA LEU A 280 19.76 -2.44 4.98
C LEU A 280 18.36 -2.71 5.53
N CYS A 281 18.09 -2.37 6.79
CA CYS A 281 16.76 -2.48 7.38
C CYS A 281 15.71 -1.61 6.70
N ASN A 282 16.07 -0.38 6.34
CA ASN A 282 15.17 0.54 5.65
C ASN A 282 14.81 0.01 4.26
N LEU A 283 15.79 -0.50 3.51
CA LEU A 283 15.55 -1.13 2.21
C LEU A 283 14.68 -2.39 2.37
N VAL A 284 15.01 -3.25 3.33
CA VAL A 284 14.27 -4.48 3.62
C VAL A 284 12.83 -4.21 4.06
N ARG A 285 12.58 -3.19 4.90
CA ARG A 285 11.22 -2.83 5.31
C ARG A 285 10.39 -2.35 4.12
N LYS A 286 10.97 -1.53 3.26
CA LYS A 286 10.34 -1.01 2.02
C LYS A 286 9.99 -2.13 1.03
N VAL A 287 10.78 -3.21 0.99
CA VAL A 287 10.57 -4.30 0.01
C VAL A 287 9.79 -5.50 0.60
N LYS A 288 10.02 -5.89 1.86
CA LYS A 288 9.38 -7.07 2.48
C LYS A 288 7.92 -6.86 2.85
N TYR A 289 7.57 -5.71 3.43
CA TYR A 289 6.26 -5.52 4.08
C TYR A 289 5.26 -4.71 3.26
N THR A 290 5.72 -3.98 2.25
CA THR A 290 4.90 -2.94 1.62
C THR A 290 4.36 -3.34 0.24
N VAL A 291 5.02 -4.22 -0.52
CA VAL A 291 4.63 -4.43 -1.93
C VAL A 291 4.77 -5.90 -2.34
N LYS A 292 3.68 -6.67 -2.22
CA LYS A 292 3.53 -7.94 -2.96
C LYS A 292 2.67 -7.66 -4.18
N HIS A 293 3.27 -7.72 -5.36
CA HIS A 293 2.61 -7.39 -6.60
C HIS A 293 3.27 -8.12 -7.76
N ASP A 294 2.49 -8.50 -8.78
CA ASP A 294 2.98 -9.34 -9.87
C ASP A 294 3.97 -8.60 -10.80
N ASN A 295 3.90 -7.27 -10.87
CA ASN A 295 4.82 -6.40 -11.63
C ASN A 295 5.90 -5.69 -10.79
N VAL A 296 6.15 -6.13 -9.56
CA VAL A 296 7.21 -5.60 -8.68
C VAL A 296 8.11 -6.74 -8.24
N ILE A 297 9.43 -6.56 -8.32
CA ILE A 297 10.40 -7.62 -8.05
C ILE A 297 10.17 -8.25 -6.66
N GLN A 298 9.97 -9.56 -6.63
CA GLN A 298 9.75 -10.26 -5.37
C GLN A 298 11.07 -10.41 -4.59
N PHE A 299 11.04 -10.06 -3.31
CA PHE A 299 12.13 -10.29 -2.37
C PHE A 299 11.84 -11.51 -1.48
N TYR A 300 12.79 -12.44 -1.44
CA TYR A 300 12.68 -13.68 -0.65
C TYR A 300 13.37 -13.58 0.71
N GLY A 301 14.43 -12.76 0.82
CA GLY A 301 15.16 -12.59 2.06
C GLY A 301 16.62 -12.22 1.85
N ILE A 302 17.43 -12.41 2.89
CA ILE A 302 18.86 -12.11 2.87
C ILE A 302 19.61 -13.38 3.21
N THR A 303 20.71 -13.62 2.49
CA THR A 303 21.65 -14.70 2.83
C THR A 303 23.05 -14.16 2.97
N GLN A 304 23.88 -14.84 3.74
CA GLN A 304 25.29 -14.49 3.92
C GLN A 304 26.15 -15.71 3.64
N ASP A 305 27.17 -15.57 2.80
CA ASP A 305 28.07 -16.67 2.50
C ASP A 305 29.16 -16.88 3.58
N TYR A 306 30.00 -17.89 3.36
CA TYR A 306 31.08 -18.26 4.29
C TYR A 306 32.17 -17.20 4.42
N LYS A 307 32.24 -16.22 3.50
CA LYS A 307 33.19 -15.09 3.53
C LYS A 307 32.59 -13.85 4.20
N ALA A 308 31.39 -13.98 4.76
CA ALA A 308 30.58 -12.89 5.33
C ALA A 308 30.03 -11.89 4.30
N ASP A 309 30.08 -12.21 3.00
CA ASP A 309 29.42 -11.39 1.99
C ASP A 309 27.90 -11.55 2.10
N THR A 310 27.18 -10.43 2.13
CA THR A 310 25.72 -10.39 2.29
C THR A 310 25.04 -10.20 0.94
N TYR A 311 23.97 -10.97 0.70
CA TYR A 311 23.21 -10.98 -0.54
C TYR A 311 21.73 -10.77 -0.28
N MET A 312 21.09 -9.90 -1.06
CA MET A 312 19.63 -9.91 -1.20
C MET A 312 19.22 -11.01 -2.17
N VAL A 313 18.23 -11.80 -1.76
CA VAL A 313 17.65 -12.86 -2.58
C VAL A 313 16.37 -12.34 -3.22
N LEU A 314 16.42 -12.18 -4.54
CA LEU A 314 15.37 -11.60 -5.37
C LEU A 314 14.86 -12.63 -6.38
N GLN A 315 13.67 -12.39 -6.92
CA GLN A 315 13.18 -13.08 -8.10
C GLN A 315 14.18 -12.93 -9.25
N TYR A 316 14.40 -14.02 -9.97
CA TYR A 316 15.24 -14.04 -11.16
C TYR A 316 14.37 -13.90 -12.40
N ALA A 317 14.72 -12.98 -13.29
CA ALA A 317 14.07 -12.79 -14.59
C ALA A 317 15.06 -13.18 -15.70
N ASP A 318 14.66 -14.14 -16.52
CA ASP A 318 15.54 -14.82 -17.47
C ASP A 318 15.79 -14.01 -18.76
N SER A 319 14.86 -13.12 -19.17
CA SER A 319 14.94 -12.34 -20.41
C SER A 319 15.70 -11.02 -20.30
N GLY A 320 16.34 -10.75 -19.16
CA GLY A 320 17.12 -9.53 -18.92
C GLY A 320 16.26 -8.28 -18.70
N ASP A 321 16.82 -7.11 -19.04
CA ASP A 321 16.15 -5.81 -18.90
C ASP A 321 15.41 -5.39 -20.18
N LEU A 322 14.54 -4.37 -20.05
CA LEU A 322 13.70 -3.89 -21.14
C LEU A 322 14.49 -3.35 -22.32
N GLU A 323 15.64 -2.70 -22.09
CA GLU A 323 16.52 -2.22 -23.17
C GLU A 323 16.98 -3.39 -24.03
N HIS A 324 17.48 -4.45 -23.40
CA HIS A 324 17.92 -5.65 -24.09
C HIS A 324 16.77 -6.34 -24.84
N TYR A 325 15.62 -6.45 -24.19
CA TYR A 325 14.42 -7.08 -24.76
C TYR A 325 13.90 -6.33 -25.99
N LEU A 326 13.79 -5.00 -25.93
CA LEU A 326 13.37 -4.20 -27.08
C LEU A 326 14.37 -4.31 -28.23
N ASN A 327 15.68 -4.25 -27.95
CA ASN A 327 16.69 -4.41 -29.00
C ASN A 327 16.59 -5.75 -29.73
N ALA A 328 16.19 -6.83 -29.04
CA ALA A 328 16.07 -8.16 -29.62
C ALA A 328 14.72 -8.41 -30.31
N HIS A 329 13.61 -7.91 -29.75
CA HIS A 329 12.26 -8.34 -30.10
C HIS A 329 11.34 -7.24 -30.65
N PHE A 330 11.79 -5.99 -30.74
CA PHE A 330 10.89 -4.86 -31.07
C PHE A 330 10.11 -5.03 -32.39
N SER A 331 10.72 -5.63 -33.42
CA SER A 331 10.05 -5.88 -34.70
C SER A 331 8.91 -6.90 -34.64
N GLU A 332 8.88 -7.72 -33.59
CA GLU A 332 7.86 -8.76 -33.35
C GLU A 332 6.69 -8.22 -32.52
N LEU A 333 6.84 -7.04 -31.90
CA LEU A 333 5.85 -6.45 -31.01
C LEU A 333 4.77 -5.68 -31.78
N ASP A 334 3.54 -6.18 -31.72
CA ASP A 334 2.36 -5.43 -32.14
C ASP A 334 1.91 -4.41 -31.06
N TRP A 335 0.89 -3.61 -31.38
CA TRP A 335 0.38 -2.60 -30.45
C TRP A 335 -0.29 -3.20 -29.22
N SER A 336 -0.89 -4.39 -29.32
CA SER A 336 -1.46 -5.09 -28.18
C SER A 336 -0.38 -5.47 -27.16
N ALA A 337 0.76 -5.98 -27.64
CA ALA A 337 1.91 -6.29 -26.79
C ALA A 337 2.51 -5.02 -26.16
N LYS A 338 2.71 -3.95 -26.94
CA LYS A 338 3.28 -2.69 -26.43
C LYS A 338 2.40 -2.03 -25.35
N ILE A 339 1.07 -2.01 -25.55
CA ILE A 339 0.12 -1.47 -24.57
C ILE A 339 0.08 -2.35 -23.32
N ARG A 340 0.10 -3.68 -23.47
CA ARG A 340 0.21 -4.60 -22.33
C ARG A 340 1.47 -4.35 -21.50
N MET A 341 2.63 -4.18 -22.13
CA MET A 341 3.88 -3.87 -21.43
C MET A 341 3.78 -2.54 -20.67
N ALA A 342 3.24 -1.50 -21.29
CA ALA A 342 2.98 -0.21 -20.63
C ALA A 342 2.03 -0.36 -19.43
N ARG A 343 0.97 -1.18 -19.57
CA ARG A 343 -0.02 -1.46 -18.52
C ARG A 343 0.62 -2.13 -17.32
N GLU A 344 1.46 -3.14 -17.55
CA GLU A 344 2.15 -3.90 -16.49
C GLU A 344 3.15 -3.03 -15.71
N ILE A 345 3.95 -2.22 -16.40
CA ILE A 345 4.83 -1.24 -15.74
C ILE A 345 3.99 -0.24 -14.91
N SER A 346 2.89 0.26 -15.49
CA SER A 346 2.00 1.20 -14.78
C SER A 346 1.35 0.59 -13.55
N SER A 347 0.97 -0.70 -13.62
CA SER A 347 0.39 -1.42 -12.50
C SER A 347 1.37 -1.52 -11.32
N GLY A 348 2.63 -1.87 -11.63
CA GLY A 348 3.69 -1.87 -10.63
C GLY A 348 3.86 -0.50 -9.95
N ILE A 349 3.88 0.60 -10.72
CA ILE A 349 3.96 1.96 -10.17
C ILE A 349 2.70 2.33 -9.36
N LYS A 350 1.50 1.97 -9.82
CA LYS A 350 0.24 2.17 -9.07
C LYS A 350 0.31 1.49 -7.71
N CYS A 351 0.89 0.30 -7.64
CA CYS A 351 1.09 -0.43 -6.39
C CYS A 351 2.06 0.31 -5.46
N LEU A 352 3.24 0.73 -5.95
CA LEU A 352 4.21 1.50 -5.16
C LEU A 352 3.59 2.79 -4.61
N HIS A 353 2.91 3.55 -5.47
CA HIS A 353 2.28 4.82 -5.11
C HIS A 353 1.11 4.62 -4.13
N GLY A 354 0.41 3.50 -4.19
CA GLY A 354 -0.66 3.12 -3.26
C GLY A 354 -0.18 2.92 -1.83
N VAL A 355 1.10 2.57 -1.65
CA VAL A 355 1.77 2.47 -0.34
C VAL A 355 2.74 3.61 -0.08
N ASN A 356 2.56 4.74 -0.77
CA ASN A 356 3.36 5.97 -0.65
C ASN A 356 4.87 5.79 -0.94
N ILE A 357 5.26 4.83 -1.77
CA ILE A 357 6.64 4.69 -2.25
C ILE A 357 6.78 5.40 -3.60
N VAL A 358 7.78 6.27 -3.74
CA VAL A 358 8.22 6.87 -5.02
C VAL A 358 9.46 6.13 -5.49
N HIS A 359 9.48 5.68 -6.75
CA HIS A 359 10.56 4.86 -7.29
C HIS A 359 11.86 5.66 -7.45
N ARG A 360 11.78 6.88 -8.02
CA ARG A 360 12.86 7.87 -8.25
C ARG A 360 13.95 7.48 -9.25
N ASN A 361 13.98 6.23 -9.71
CA ASN A 361 14.95 5.75 -10.69
C ASN A 361 14.31 4.87 -11.77
N LEU A 362 13.13 5.25 -12.27
CA LEU A 362 12.39 4.44 -13.23
C LEU A 362 12.98 4.63 -14.64
N HIS A 363 13.52 3.57 -15.23
CA HIS A 363 14.07 3.56 -16.59
C HIS A 363 14.14 2.14 -17.14
N ASP A 364 14.46 1.99 -18.43
CA ASP A 364 14.57 0.74 -19.18
C ASP A 364 15.31 -0.40 -18.44
N LYS A 365 16.50 -0.12 -17.90
CA LYS A 365 17.31 -1.11 -17.16
C LYS A 365 16.75 -1.55 -15.81
N ASN A 366 15.80 -0.79 -15.26
CA ASN A 366 15.11 -1.11 -14.02
C ASN A 366 13.74 -1.76 -14.27
N ILE A 367 13.45 -2.13 -15.51
CA ILE A 367 12.34 -2.99 -15.88
C ILE A 367 12.92 -4.32 -16.38
N LEU A 368 12.68 -5.40 -15.64
CA LEU A 368 13.05 -6.74 -16.07
C LEU A 368 11.92 -7.39 -16.85
N VAL A 369 12.28 -8.21 -17.83
CA VAL A 369 11.32 -8.98 -18.63
C VAL A 369 11.41 -10.46 -18.25
N TYR A 370 10.26 -11.07 -17.99
CA TYR A 370 10.14 -12.49 -17.69
C TYR A 370 9.97 -13.34 -18.96
N ASP A 371 10.17 -14.65 -18.87
CA ASP A 371 10.07 -15.56 -20.03
C ASP A 371 8.70 -15.55 -20.71
N ASP A 372 7.64 -15.29 -19.94
CA ASP A 372 6.26 -15.16 -20.45
C ASP A 372 5.93 -13.73 -20.95
N GLY A 373 6.93 -12.85 -21.01
CA GLY A 373 6.80 -11.47 -21.48
C GLY A 373 6.24 -10.50 -20.43
N ARG A 374 6.19 -10.88 -19.15
CA ARG A 374 5.78 -9.98 -18.06
C ARG A 374 6.85 -8.96 -17.69
N MET A 375 6.43 -7.74 -17.36
CA MET A 375 7.27 -6.64 -16.93
C MET A 375 7.36 -6.58 -15.39
N ILE A 376 8.58 -6.49 -14.86
CA ILE A 376 8.86 -6.46 -13.42
C ILE A 376 9.72 -5.24 -13.08
N ILE A 377 9.21 -4.34 -12.23
CA ILE A 377 9.97 -3.20 -11.73
C ILE A 377 11.01 -3.67 -10.71
N THR A 378 12.25 -3.20 -10.85
CA THR A 378 13.37 -3.53 -9.96
C THR A 378 14.18 -2.30 -9.55
N ASP A 379 15.15 -2.53 -8.67
CA ASP A 379 16.13 -1.57 -8.14
C ASP A 379 15.57 -0.38 -7.35
N PHE A 380 14.99 -0.70 -6.18
CA PHE A 380 14.51 0.26 -5.18
C PHE A 380 15.61 0.97 -4.37
N GLY A 381 16.88 0.94 -4.81
CA GLY A 381 18.01 1.48 -4.06
C GLY A 381 17.89 2.98 -3.73
N LEU A 382 17.11 3.72 -4.52
CA LEU A 382 16.84 5.15 -4.35
C LEU A 382 15.39 5.44 -3.94
N SER A 383 14.55 4.42 -3.75
CA SER A 383 13.13 4.62 -3.48
C SER A 383 12.88 5.09 -2.06
N GLU A 384 11.95 6.02 -1.89
CA GLU A 384 11.64 6.63 -0.60
C GLU A 384 10.14 6.77 -0.38
N SER A 385 9.75 6.87 0.90
CA SER A 385 8.37 7.23 1.25
C SER A 385 8.09 8.67 0.82
N SER A 386 6.88 8.99 0.39
CA SER A 386 6.50 10.38 0.07
C SER A 386 6.55 11.34 1.27
N GLU A 387 6.72 10.81 2.49
CA GLU A 387 6.75 11.57 3.76
C GLU A 387 8.17 11.80 4.30
N SER A 388 9.20 11.23 3.66
CA SER A 388 10.60 11.45 4.01
C SER A 388 11.17 12.62 3.21
N SER A 389 11.71 13.60 3.91
CA SER A 389 12.26 14.86 3.39
C SER A 389 13.77 14.82 3.21
N ASP A 390 14.36 13.63 3.15
CA ASP A 390 15.81 13.48 3.04
C ASP A 390 16.24 13.82 1.61
N ASN A 391 16.52 15.11 1.39
CA ASN A 391 17.07 15.65 0.14
C ASN A 391 18.59 15.38 -0.01
N SER A 392 19.19 14.55 0.85
CA SER A 392 20.64 14.29 0.85
C SER A 392 21.10 13.29 -0.23
N ILE A 393 20.58 13.39 -1.47
CA ILE A 393 21.21 12.72 -2.61
C ILE A 393 22.19 13.69 -3.28
N THR A 394 23.31 13.99 -2.62
CA THR A 394 24.29 14.99 -3.08
C THR A 394 25.50 14.45 -3.87
N SER A 395 25.48 13.25 -4.49
CA SER A 395 26.67 12.85 -5.27
C SER A 395 26.57 11.87 -6.46
N THR A 396 25.39 11.48 -6.96
CA THR A 396 25.38 10.26 -7.82
C THR A 396 24.50 10.22 -9.08
N ILE A 397 23.84 11.32 -9.47
CA ILE A 397 22.68 11.25 -10.38
C ILE A 397 23.07 11.52 -11.86
N HIS A 398 23.98 10.71 -12.41
CA HIS A 398 24.46 10.90 -13.80
C HIS A 398 24.26 9.71 -14.75
N GLU A 399 23.72 8.56 -14.33
CA GLU A 399 23.75 7.36 -15.18
C GLU A 399 22.64 7.29 -16.25
N ARG A 400 21.45 7.90 -16.02
CA ARG A 400 20.29 7.91 -16.95
C ARG A 400 19.46 9.20 -16.82
N TRP A 401 20.07 10.35 -17.13
CA TRP A 401 19.38 11.66 -17.04
C TRP A 401 18.17 11.77 -17.98
N GLU A 402 18.11 10.93 -19.02
CA GLU A 402 17.07 10.88 -20.05
C GLU A 402 15.67 10.63 -19.48
N TYR A 403 15.57 9.94 -18.33
CA TYR A 403 14.30 9.61 -17.68
C TYR A 403 14.01 10.52 -16.48
N SER A 404 14.91 11.46 -16.17
CA SER A 404 14.82 12.32 -14.99
C SER A 404 13.92 13.52 -15.23
N ASP A 405 13.17 13.92 -14.19
CA ASP A 405 12.30 15.09 -14.26
C ASP A 405 13.10 16.36 -14.64
N PRO A 406 12.64 17.16 -15.63
CA PRO A 406 13.32 18.39 -16.04
C PRO A 406 13.56 19.38 -14.89
N GLN A 407 12.64 19.47 -13.92
CA GLN A 407 12.79 20.35 -12.75
C GLN A 407 13.87 19.85 -11.80
N TYR A 408 14.01 18.52 -11.69
CA TYR A 408 15.12 17.90 -10.96
C TYR A 408 16.46 18.22 -11.66
N LEU A 409 16.53 18.09 -12.99
CA LEU A 409 17.73 18.42 -13.76
C LEU A 409 18.10 19.91 -13.66
N GLN A 410 17.11 20.79 -13.52
CA GLN A 410 17.31 22.23 -13.39
C GLN A 410 17.85 22.61 -12.01
N ASN A 411 17.23 22.13 -10.93
CA ASN A 411 17.60 22.47 -9.55
C ASN A 411 17.61 21.23 -8.62
N PRO A 412 18.62 20.35 -8.72
CA PRO A 412 18.66 19.09 -7.97
C PRO A 412 18.57 19.24 -6.44
N HIS A 413 19.07 20.35 -5.89
CA HIS A 413 19.13 20.58 -4.44
C HIS A 413 17.81 21.06 -3.83
N GLU A 414 16.93 21.66 -4.64
CA GLU A 414 15.64 22.20 -4.20
C GLU A 414 14.47 21.32 -4.63
N TYR A 415 14.70 20.40 -5.57
CA TYR A 415 13.68 19.51 -6.10
C TYR A 415 13.16 18.54 -5.03
N LYS A 416 11.84 18.47 -4.89
CA LYS A 416 11.15 17.51 -4.04
C LYS A 416 10.58 16.40 -4.90
N TRP A 417 11.09 15.19 -4.71
CA TRP A 417 10.57 14.01 -5.38
C TRP A 417 9.15 13.70 -4.93
N ASP A 418 8.27 13.47 -5.88
CA ASP A 418 6.91 13.03 -5.63
C ASP A 418 6.46 11.97 -6.64
N LYS A 419 5.20 11.55 -6.53
CA LYS A 419 4.63 10.54 -7.41
C LYS A 419 4.66 10.98 -8.89
N TYR A 420 4.55 12.28 -9.17
CA TYR A 420 4.58 12.83 -10.53
C TYR A 420 5.98 12.82 -11.14
N SER A 421 7.05 12.77 -10.34
CA SER A 421 8.40 12.50 -10.82
C SER A 421 8.46 11.15 -11.55
N ASP A 422 7.91 10.08 -10.96
CA ASP A 422 7.85 8.76 -11.60
C ASP A 422 6.96 8.78 -12.87
N ILE A 423 5.89 9.59 -12.87
CA ILE A 423 5.02 9.75 -14.05
C ILE A 423 5.78 10.33 -15.24
N TYR A 424 6.72 11.26 -15.03
CA TYR A 424 7.57 11.75 -16.10
C TYR A 424 8.40 10.63 -16.71
N SER A 425 9.10 9.86 -15.85
CA SER A 425 9.92 8.73 -16.28
C SER A 425 9.10 7.67 -17.03
N LEU A 426 7.86 7.44 -16.59
CA LEU A 426 6.90 6.55 -17.25
C LEU A 426 6.51 7.06 -18.66
N GLY A 427 6.34 8.38 -18.82
CA GLY A 427 6.11 8.99 -20.13
C GLY A 427 7.27 8.77 -21.11
N VAL A 428 8.52 8.89 -20.63
CA VAL A 428 9.71 8.60 -21.42
C VAL A 428 9.77 7.12 -21.81
N LEU A 429 9.48 6.21 -20.87
CA LEU A 429 9.39 4.76 -21.14
C LEU A 429 8.31 4.42 -22.18
N PHE A 430 7.15 5.07 -22.15
CA PHE A 430 6.10 4.85 -23.14
C PHE A 430 6.52 5.32 -24.53
N TRP A 431 7.22 6.45 -24.62
CA TRP A 431 7.80 6.87 -25.89
C TRP A 431 8.81 5.84 -26.40
N GLU A 432 9.66 5.29 -25.54
CA GLU A 432 10.61 4.23 -25.88
C GLU A 432 9.91 2.94 -26.33
N LEU A 433 8.82 2.52 -25.66
CA LEU A 433 7.98 1.40 -26.12
C LEU A 433 7.34 1.66 -27.49
N SER A 434 7.10 2.92 -27.86
CA SER A 434 6.58 3.30 -29.18
C SER A 434 7.66 3.29 -30.27
N SER A 435 8.90 3.66 -29.92
CA SER A 435 10.00 3.88 -30.86
C SER A 435 10.92 2.66 -31.02
N GLY A 436 11.11 1.88 -29.95
CA GLY A 436 12.14 0.84 -29.85
C GLY A 436 13.55 1.41 -29.73
N ILE A 437 13.67 2.71 -29.46
CA ILE A 437 14.94 3.44 -29.46
C ILE A 437 15.12 4.10 -28.10
N SER A 438 16.33 3.97 -27.54
CA SER A 438 16.70 4.69 -26.31
C SER A 438 16.50 6.21 -26.47
N PRO A 439 15.88 6.89 -25.49
CA PRO A 439 15.42 8.27 -25.59
C PRO A 439 16.56 9.29 -25.62
N PHE A 440 16.27 10.47 -26.18
CA PHE A 440 17.12 11.66 -26.19
C PHE A 440 18.51 11.50 -26.80
N LYS A 441 18.74 10.53 -27.71
CA LYS A 441 20.04 10.33 -28.39
C LYS A 441 20.56 11.57 -29.12
N ALA A 442 19.67 12.41 -29.64
CA ALA A 442 20.01 13.64 -30.36
C ALA A 442 19.97 14.91 -29.49
N LEU A 443 19.51 14.80 -28.24
CA LEU A 443 19.32 15.90 -27.31
C LEU A 443 20.26 15.72 -26.10
N ASN A 444 20.39 16.77 -25.29
CA ASN A 444 21.09 16.69 -24.01
C ASN A 444 20.21 17.28 -22.91
N ALA A 445 20.62 17.14 -21.64
CA ALA A 445 19.85 17.59 -20.49
C ALA A 445 19.38 19.05 -20.60
N VAL A 446 20.19 19.93 -21.16
CA VAL A 446 19.86 21.36 -21.34
C VAL A 446 18.67 21.56 -22.28
N HIS A 447 18.54 20.73 -23.31
CA HIS A 447 17.40 20.80 -24.22
C HIS A 447 16.10 20.34 -23.53
N VAL A 448 16.18 19.28 -22.73
CA VAL A 448 15.03 18.77 -21.97
C VAL A 448 14.55 19.78 -20.92
N ILE A 449 15.49 20.43 -20.20
CA ILE A 449 15.20 21.54 -19.27
C ILE A 449 14.50 22.71 -19.97
N LYS A 450 14.80 22.95 -21.26
CA LYS A 450 14.17 24.00 -22.08
C LYS A 450 12.80 23.60 -22.64
N GLY A 451 12.27 22.44 -22.27
CA GLY A 451 10.98 21.93 -22.74
C GLY A 451 11.04 21.14 -24.05
N ASN A 452 12.23 20.88 -24.60
CA ASN A 452 12.32 20.02 -25.79
C ASN A 452 12.00 18.57 -25.41
N ARG A 453 11.26 17.89 -26.30
CA ARG A 453 10.89 16.48 -26.17
C ARG A 453 11.20 15.74 -27.47
N GLU A 454 11.18 14.42 -27.40
CA GLU A 454 11.28 13.58 -28.58
C GLU A 454 10.06 13.76 -29.49
N ASN A 455 10.28 13.59 -30.80
CA ASN A 455 9.18 13.67 -31.76
C ASN A 455 8.28 12.43 -31.66
N PRO A 456 6.96 12.59 -31.84
CA PRO A 456 6.06 11.44 -31.92
C PRO A 456 6.44 10.51 -33.07
N ILE A 457 6.42 9.20 -32.82
CA ILE A 457 6.73 8.16 -33.80
C ILE A 457 5.52 7.90 -34.71
N GLU A 458 5.76 7.89 -36.02
CA GLU A 458 4.74 7.57 -37.02
C GLU A 458 4.16 6.16 -36.78
N GLY A 459 2.83 6.01 -36.93
CA GLY A 459 2.14 4.75 -36.66
C GLY A 459 1.80 4.49 -35.19
N THR A 460 2.12 5.42 -34.28
CA THR A 460 1.66 5.38 -32.88
C THR A 460 0.18 5.74 -32.76
N PRO A 461 -0.67 4.92 -32.09
CA PRO A 461 -2.05 5.26 -31.78
C PRO A 461 -2.14 6.61 -31.08
N ASP A 462 -3.10 7.43 -31.51
CA ASP A 462 -3.25 8.79 -31.02
C ASP A 462 -3.44 8.83 -29.50
N ASP A 463 -4.22 7.91 -28.94
CA ASP A 463 -4.46 7.87 -27.48
C ASP A 463 -3.19 7.52 -26.70
N PHE A 464 -2.36 6.60 -27.19
CA PHE A 464 -1.09 6.24 -26.56
C PHE A 464 -0.08 7.41 -26.65
N LYS A 465 -0.03 8.08 -27.82
CA LYS A 465 0.75 9.31 -28.01
C LYS A 465 0.31 10.41 -27.06
N ASN A 466 -0.99 10.68 -26.97
CA ASN A 466 -1.55 11.69 -26.09
C ASN A 466 -1.24 11.37 -24.61
N LEU A 467 -1.25 10.09 -24.24
CA LEU A 467 -0.93 9.62 -22.91
C LEU A 467 0.52 9.93 -22.50
N TYR A 468 1.52 9.50 -23.28
CA TYR A 468 2.91 9.81 -22.93
C TYR A 468 3.21 11.31 -23.04
N CYS A 469 2.56 12.00 -23.98
CA CYS A 469 2.66 13.45 -24.10
C CYS A 469 2.13 14.19 -22.87
N ALA A 470 1.07 13.69 -22.25
CA ALA A 470 0.55 14.23 -20.99
C ALA A 470 1.47 13.90 -19.80
N ALA A 471 2.06 12.71 -19.78
CA ALA A 471 2.91 12.23 -18.70
C ALA A 471 4.24 13.00 -18.57
N TRP A 472 4.87 13.39 -19.68
CA TRP A 472 6.20 14.04 -19.66
C TRP A 472 6.17 15.58 -19.75
N LYS A 473 5.06 16.22 -19.34
CA LYS A 473 4.95 17.70 -19.27
C LYS A 473 5.89 18.29 -18.21
N ASP A 474 6.35 19.52 -18.43
CA ASP A 474 7.26 20.20 -17.49
C ASP A 474 6.61 20.46 -16.11
N GLU A 475 5.35 20.88 -16.08
CA GLU A 475 4.62 21.13 -14.84
C GLU A 475 4.11 19.83 -14.21
N LEU A 476 4.51 19.54 -12.96
CA LEU A 476 4.11 18.32 -12.24
C LEU A 476 2.59 18.16 -12.15
N ASN A 477 1.88 19.23 -11.76
CA ASN A 477 0.43 19.22 -11.57
C ASN A 477 -0.37 19.07 -12.88
N SER A 478 0.29 19.20 -14.03
CA SER A 478 -0.31 19.04 -15.35
C SER A 478 -0.22 17.59 -15.88
N ARG A 479 0.46 16.70 -15.14
CA ARG A 479 0.63 15.27 -15.47
C ARG A 479 -0.55 14.46 -14.89
N PRO A 480 -1.00 13.40 -15.58
CA PRO A 480 -2.09 12.54 -15.11
C PRO A 480 -1.69 11.76 -13.85
N ASP A 481 -2.68 11.41 -13.02
CA ASP A 481 -2.50 10.47 -11.91
C ASP A 481 -2.29 9.04 -12.43
N ILE A 482 -1.55 8.21 -11.70
CA ILE A 482 -1.26 6.83 -12.12
C ILE A 482 -2.54 5.99 -12.35
N LYS A 483 -3.62 6.24 -11.60
CA LYS A 483 -4.90 5.55 -11.82
C LYS A 483 -5.54 5.95 -13.14
N GLU A 484 -5.40 7.21 -13.55
CA GLU A 484 -5.87 7.68 -14.85
C GLU A 484 -5.07 7.02 -16.00
N ILE A 485 -3.75 6.88 -15.82
CA ILE A 485 -2.88 6.20 -16.79
C ILE A 485 -3.31 4.73 -16.95
N CYS A 486 -3.46 3.99 -15.84
CA CYS A 486 -3.92 2.60 -15.88
C CYS A 486 -5.28 2.47 -16.58
N LYS A 487 -6.26 3.32 -16.23
CA LYS A 487 -7.58 3.31 -16.87
C LYS A 487 -7.49 3.51 -18.39
N LYS A 488 -6.70 4.49 -18.84
CA LYS A 488 -6.54 4.76 -20.28
C LYS A 488 -5.89 3.59 -21.01
N LEU A 489 -4.87 2.95 -20.42
CA LEU A 489 -4.22 1.78 -20.99
C LEU A 489 -5.18 0.58 -21.07
N ASP A 490 -6.01 0.39 -20.04
CA ASP A 490 -7.04 -0.65 -20.04
C ASP A 490 -8.04 -0.46 -21.18
N ASN A 491 -8.51 0.78 -21.36
CA ASN A 491 -9.45 1.13 -22.42
C ASN A 491 -8.83 0.96 -23.82
N MET A 492 -7.57 1.35 -24.02
CA MET A 492 -6.87 1.07 -25.28
C MET A 492 -6.75 -0.43 -25.57
N GLN A 493 -6.47 -1.24 -24.54
CA GLN A 493 -6.41 -2.69 -24.68
C GLN A 493 -7.78 -3.28 -25.02
N LEU A 494 -8.85 -2.77 -24.42
CA LEU A 494 -10.23 -3.14 -24.75
C LEU A 494 -10.61 -2.75 -26.17
N ASP A 495 -10.23 -1.57 -26.63
CA ASP A 495 -10.49 -1.15 -28.01
C ASP A 495 -9.87 -2.11 -29.03
N LEU A 496 -8.62 -2.51 -28.80
CA LEU A 496 -7.95 -3.51 -29.63
C LEU A 496 -8.64 -4.87 -29.55
N PHE A 497 -8.99 -5.32 -28.34
CA PHE A 497 -9.71 -6.57 -28.13
C PHE A 497 -11.09 -6.57 -28.84
N CYS A 498 -11.90 -5.54 -28.66
CA CYS A 498 -13.22 -5.39 -29.27
C CYS A 498 -13.13 -5.38 -30.81
N LYS A 499 -12.15 -4.64 -31.38
CA LYS A 499 -11.91 -4.64 -32.82
C LYS A 499 -11.60 -6.04 -33.35
N GLU A 500 -10.77 -6.81 -32.64
CA GLU A 500 -10.45 -8.19 -33.03
C GLU A 500 -11.62 -9.16 -32.82
N LEU A 501 -12.38 -8.98 -31.74
CA LEU A 501 -13.60 -9.76 -31.46
C LEU A 501 -14.60 -9.62 -32.62
N PHE A 502 -14.97 -8.39 -32.98
CA PHE A 502 -15.97 -8.14 -34.01
C PHE A 502 -15.49 -8.45 -35.44
N LYS A 503 -14.18 -8.41 -35.72
CA LYS A 503 -13.63 -8.91 -36.99
C LYS A 503 -13.82 -10.43 -37.17
N LYS A 504 -13.81 -11.19 -36.08
CA LYS A 504 -13.88 -12.67 -36.11
C LYS A 504 -15.31 -13.21 -36.29
N ASN A 505 -16.32 -12.35 -36.47
CA ASN A 505 -17.75 -12.73 -36.52
C ASN A 505 -18.18 -13.62 -35.33
N THR A 506 -17.60 -13.41 -34.14
CA THR A 506 -18.03 -14.09 -32.92
C THR A 506 -19.41 -13.61 -32.48
N SER A 507 -20.11 -14.41 -31.66
CA SER A 507 -21.43 -14.05 -31.11
C SER A 507 -21.35 -12.72 -30.34
N GLY A 508 -22.10 -11.71 -30.79
CA GLY A 508 -22.20 -10.40 -30.15
C GLY A 508 -22.00 -9.24 -31.12
N GLN A 509 -22.46 -8.05 -30.75
CA GLN A 509 -22.31 -6.83 -31.57
C GLN A 509 -21.81 -5.63 -30.75
N GLU A 510 -21.28 -4.63 -31.45
CA GLU A 510 -21.02 -3.33 -30.84
C GLU A 510 -22.33 -2.53 -30.77
N PHE A 511 -22.67 -2.01 -29.59
CA PHE A 511 -23.86 -1.17 -29.39
C PHE A 511 -23.47 0.28 -29.21
N GLU A 512 -24.27 1.19 -29.78
CA GLU A 512 -24.17 2.61 -29.45
C GLU A 512 -24.70 2.85 -28.03
N TYR A 513 -23.88 3.39 -27.13
CA TYR A 513 -24.29 3.60 -25.73
C TYR A 513 -25.55 4.46 -25.58
N THR A 514 -25.80 5.38 -26.51
CA THR A 514 -26.98 6.25 -26.49
C THR A 514 -28.29 5.52 -26.80
N SER A 515 -28.23 4.29 -27.32
CA SER A 515 -29.40 3.46 -27.64
C SER A 515 -30.08 2.90 -26.40
N PHE A 516 -29.36 2.80 -25.28
CA PHE A 516 -29.89 2.36 -23.99
C PHE A 516 -30.69 3.49 -23.30
N LYS A 517 -31.86 3.13 -22.75
CA LYS A 517 -32.76 4.05 -22.01
C LYS A 517 -33.09 3.49 -20.64
N ASN A 518 -33.53 4.37 -19.73
CA ASN A 518 -33.97 4.03 -18.38
C ASN A 518 -32.92 3.21 -17.61
N LYS A 519 -31.66 3.66 -17.67
CA LYS A 519 -30.54 3.01 -16.96
C LYS A 519 -30.75 3.15 -15.46
N GLU A 520 -30.86 2.03 -14.77
CA GLU A 520 -31.08 1.92 -13.31
C GLU A 520 -30.02 1.01 -12.71
N GLU A 521 -29.35 1.44 -11.64
CA GLU A 521 -28.40 0.58 -10.92
C GLU A 521 -29.15 -0.49 -10.13
N ILE A 522 -28.82 -1.77 -10.36
CA ILE A 522 -29.50 -2.91 -9.72
C ILE A 522 -28.58 -3.72 -8.81
N GLY A 523 -27.26 -3.52 -8.89
CA GLY A 523 -26.30 -4.21 -8.05
C GLY A 523 -24.90 -3.65 -8.20
N LYS A 524 -24.12 -3.75 -7.12
CA LYS A 524 -22.71 -3.36 -7.09
C LYS A 524 -21.93 -4.41 -6.33
N GLY A 525 -20.92 -5.01 -6.97
CA GLY A 525 -20.09 -6.08 -6.42
C GLY A 525 -18.60 -5.88 -6.72
N GLY A 526 -17.80 -6.92 -6.46
CA GLY A 526 -16.36 -6.91 -6.72
C GLY A 526 -15.98 -6.90 -8.20
N PHE A 527 -16.93 -7.16 -9.10
CA PHE A 527 -16.76 -7.19 -10.55
C PHE A 527 -17.42 -6.00 -11.26
N GLY A 528 -17.68 -4.92 -10.51
CA GLY A 528 -18.28 -3.69 -11.02
C GLY A 528 -19.76 -3.50 -10.67
N VAL A 529 -20.36 -2.51 -11.32
CA VAL A 529 -21.76 -2.11 -11.18
C VAL A 529 -22.58 -2.73 -12.31
N ILE A 530 -23.76 -3.22 -11.97
CA ILE A 530 -24.72 -3.77 -12.91
C ILE A 530 -25.89 -2.79 -13.02
N TYR A 531 -26.20 -2.38 -14.25
CA TYR A 531 -27.37 -1.57 -14.55
C TYR A 531 -28.41 -2.36 -15.34
N LYS A 532 -29.68 -2.15 -15.03
CA LYS A 532 -30.79 -2.52 -15.91
C LYS A 532 -31.02 -1.40 -16.91
N ALA A 533 -31.20 -1.73 -18.19
CA ALA A 533 -31.56 -0.75 -19.21
C ALA A 533 -32.48 -1.35 -20.28
N HIS A 534 -33.26 -0.51 -20.95
CA HIS A 534 -33.97 -0.91 -22.17
C HIS A 534 -33.08 -0.63 -23.38
N SER A 535 -32.73 -1.68 -24.13
CA SER A 535 -32.02 -1.56 -25.40
C SER A 535 -33.01 -1.45 -26.56
N LYS A 536 -32.89 -0.38 -27.36
CA LYS A 536 -33.68 -0.22 -28.58
C LYS A 536 -33.31 -1.23 -29.67
N ASP A 537 -32.03 -1.58 -29.74
CA ASP A 537 -31.48 -2.38 -30.84
C ASP A 537 -31.95 -3.84 -30.79
N VAL A 538 -32.00 -4.42 -29.58
CA VAL A 538 -32.56 -5.77 -29.36
C VAL A 538 -34.01 -5.75 -28.87
N ASN A 539 -34.59 -4.56 -28.66
CA ASN A 539 -35.95 -4.33 -28.13
C ASN A 539 -36.27 -5.16 -26.86
N LYS A 540 -35.32 -5.20 -25.92
CA LYS A 540 -35.39 -5.99 -24.68
C LYS A 540 -34.83 -5.21 -23.50
N ILE A 541 -35.19 -5.64 -22.29
CA ILE A 541 -34.48 -5.24 -21.07
C ILE A 541 -33.18 -6.04 -21.02
N VAL A 542 -32.07 -5.36 -20.77
CA VAL A 542 -30.72 -5.91 -20.70
C VAL A 542 -30.04 -5.52 -19.38
N ALA A 543 -29.03 -6.28 -19.00
CA ALA A 543 -28.09 -5.94 -17.95
C ALA A 543 -26.82 -5.35 -18.58
N LEU A 544 -26.34 -4.23 -18.04
CA LEU A 544 -25.08 -3.58 -18.41
C LEU A 544 -24.09 -3.73 -17.24
N LYS A 545 -23.10 -4.61 -17.38
CA LYS A 545 -22.05 -4.84 -16.38
C LYS A 545 -20.83 -3.97 -16.71
N THR A 546 -20.43 -3.08 -15.80
CA THR A 546 -19.26 -2.20 -16.00
C THR A 546 -17.94 -2.94 -15.76
N LEU A 547 -16.89 -2.53 -16.46
CA LEU A 547 -15.51 -2.80 -16.02
C LEU A 547 -15.14 -1.94 -14.79
N ASP A 548 -14.62 -2.54 -13.72
CA ASP A 548 -14.10 -1.82 -12.55
C ASP A 548 -12.58 -1.62 -12.59
N HIS A 549 -12.13 -0.49 -13.14
CA HIS A 549 -10.71 -0.13 -13.23
C HIS A 549 -9.96 0.04 -11.89
N ASN A 550 -10.65 -0.07 -10.75
CA ASN A 550 -9.97 -0.04 -9.46
C ASN A 550 -9.27 -1.37 -9.15
N ASP A 551 -9.87 -2.50 -9.54
CA ASP A 551 -9.25 -3.83 -9.44
C ASP A 551 -8.28 -4.03 -10.62
N GLU A 552 -7.04 -4.37 -10.29
CA GLU A 552 -5.94 -4.58 -11.24
C GLU A 552 -6.23 -5.71 -12.23
N HIS A 553 -6.96 -6.74 -11.80
CA HIS A 553 -7.26 -7.90 -12.65
C HIS A 553 -8.58 -7.75 -13.43
N SER A 554 -9.32 -6.66 -13.20
CA SER A 554 -10.67 -6.48 -13.75
C SER A 554 -10.72 -6.59 -15.27
N LEU A 555 -9.70 -6.06 -15.96
CA LEU A 555 -9.61 -6.12 -17.41
C LEU A 555 -9.39 -7.54 -17.91
N ASP A 556 -8.45 -8.26 -17.31
CA ASP A 556 -8.16 -9.64 -17.70
C ASP A 556 -9.36 -10.55 -17.40
N ASP A 557 -10.07 -10.30 -16.29
CA ASP A 557 -11.31 -10.99 -15.93
C ASP A 557 -12.44 -10.66 -16.93
N PHE A 558 -12.59 -9.40 -17.34
CA PHE A 558 -13.57 -8.98 -18.35
C PHE A 558 -13.31 -9.62 -19.72
N ILE A 559 -12.06 -9.58 -20.20
CA ILE A 559 -11.68 -10.22 -21.47
C ILE A 559 -11.95 -11.72 -21.41
N ARG A 560 -11.57 -12.37 -20.30
CA ARG A 560 -11.80 -13.80 -20.09
C ARG A 560 -13.27 -14.17 -20.04
N GLU A 561 -14.10 -13.34 -19.41
CA GLU A 561 -15.54 -13.50 -19.38
C GLU A 561 -16.12 -13.43 -20.80
N VAL A 562 -15.76 -12.42 -21.59
CA VAL A 562 -16.19 -12.28 -23.00
C VAL A 562 -15.71 -13.45 -23.87
N GLU A 563 -14.43 -13.84 -23.77
CA GLU A 563 -13.89 -14.97 -24.53
C GLU A 563 -14.57 -16.30 -24.20
N SER A 564 -14.99 -16.48 -22.94
CA SER A 564 -15.59 -17.74 -22.48
C SER A 564 -17.08 -17.80 -22.81
N ILE A 565 -17.82 -16.72 -22.52
CA ILE A 565 -19.27 -16.65 -22.77
C ILE A 565 -19.61 -16.71 -24.26
N THR A 566 -18.73 -16.24 -25.15
CA THR A 566 -18.94 -16.28 -26.61
C THR A 566 -18.73 -17.67 -27.22
N LYS A 567 -18.15 -18.62 -26.48
CA LYS A 567 -17.97 -20.02 -26.91
C LYS A 567 -19.19 -20.89 -26.64
N VAL A 568 -20.13 -20.42 -25.83
CA VAL A 568 -21.27 -21.19 -25.34
C VAL A 568 -22.57 -20.51 -25.71
N ASN A 569 -23.57 -21.30 -26.04
CA ASN A 569 -24.91 -20.82 -26.36
C ASN A 569 -25.92 -21.86 -25.85
N ASP A 570 -26.42 -21.63 -24.65
CA ASP A 570 -27.32 -22.55 -23.93
C ASP A 570 -28.31 -21.75 -23.08
N ASP A 571 -29.53 -22.24 -22.95
CA ASP A 571 -30.60 -21.58 -22.21
C ASP A 571 -30.34 -21.49 -20.69
N ASN A 572 -29.42 -22.31 -20.18
CA ASN A 572 -28.98 -22.32 -18.78
C ASN A 572 -27.63 -21.59 -18.58
N VAL A 573 -27.16 -20.84 -19.57
CA VAL A 573 -26.00 -19.95 -19.49
C VAL A 573 -26.42 -18.54 -19.88
N ILE A 574 -25.90 -17.53 -19.20
CA ILE A 574 -26.27 -16.13 -19.43
C ILE A 574 -25.99 -15.73 -20.87
N GLN A 575 -26.98 -15.12 -21.53
CA GLN A 575 -26.80 -14.71 -22.92
C GLN A 575 -25.97 -13.41 -23.00
N PHE A 576 -24.89 -13.45 -23.78
CA PHE A 576 -24.11 -12.27 -24.16
C PHE A 576 -24.65 -11.67 -25.45
N PHE A 577 -24.99 -10.38 -25.42
CA PHE A 577 -25.45 -9.65 -26.60
C PHE A 577 -24.34 -8.85 -27.26
N GLY A 578 -23.35 -8.36 -26.50
CA GLY A 578 -22.28 -7.53 -27.04
C GLY A 578 -21.65 -6.57 -26.05
N ILE A 579 -20.99 -5.55 -26.56
CA ILE A 579 -20.25 -4.54 -25.76
C ILE A 579 -20.69 -3.14 -26.18
N THR A 580 -20.66 -2.20 -25.25
CA THR A 580 -20.84 -0.77 -25.52
C THR A 580 -19.87 0.08 -24.71
N GLN A 581 -19.56 1.27 -25.19
CA GLN A 581 -18.68 2.23 -24.52
C GLN A 581 -19.37 3.57 -24.33
N ASP A 582 -19.36 4.08 -23.09
CA ASP A 582 -19.67 5.47 -22.81
C ASP A 582 -18.39 6.30 -22.98
N TYR A 583 -18.17 6.86 -24.16
CA TYR A 583 -17.00 7.69 -24.47
C TYR A 583 -16.87 8.94 -23.58
N LYS A 584 -17.96 9.41 -22.96
CA LYS A 584 -17.92 10.57 -22.03
C LYS A 584 -17.39 10.17 -20.66
N ALA A 585 -17.80 9.01 -20.17
CA ALA A 585 -17.34 8.45 -18.91
C ALA A 585 -16.05 7.62 -19.07
N ASP A 586 -15.65 7.34 -20.31
CA ASP A 586 -14.54 6.47 -20.67
C ASP A 586 -14.69 5.09 -20.00
N THR A 587 -15.84 4.45 -20.20
CA THR A 587 -16.24 3.21 -19.50
C THR A 587 -16.87 2.22 -20.45
N TYR A 588 -16.43 0.97 -20.40
CA TYR A 588 -17.02 -0.14 -21.15
C TYR A 588 -18.07 -0.88 -20.33
N TYR A 589 -19.07 -1.40 -21.05
CA TYR A 589 -20.14 -2.22 -20.51
C TYR A 589 -20.30 -3.49 -21.33
N MET A 590 -20.42 -4.61 -20.63
CA MET A 590 -20.92 -5.84 -21.20
C MET A 590 -22.45 -5.79 -21.26
N VAL A 591 -23.03 -6.11 -22.42
CA VAL A 591 -24.48 -6.15 -22.64
C VAL A 591 -24.93 -7.61 -22.51
N LEU A 592 -25.64 -7.91 -21.42
CA LEU A 592 -26.05 -9.25 -21.02
C LEU A 592 -27.57 -9.38 -20.93
N GLN A 593 -28.07 -10.61 -20.92
CA GLN A 593 -29.44 -10.91 -20.54
C GLN A 593 -29.74 -10.41 -19.13
N TYR A 594 -30.93 -9.81 -18.96
CA TYR A 594 -31.43 -9.44 -17.64
C TYR A 594 -32.26 -10.60 -17.06
N ALA A 595 -31.84 -11.12 -15.91
CA ALA A 595 -32.61 -12.09 -15.13
C ALA A 595 -33.60 -11.37 -14.21
N ASP A 596 -34.87 -11.78 -14.25
CA ASP A 596 -35.98 -11.01 -13.65
C ASP A 596 -36.27 -11.39 -12.19
N SER A 597 -35.67 -12.46 -11.69
CA SER A 597 -35.93 -13.01 -10.36
C SER A 597 -34.69 -13.02 -9.44
N GLY A 598 -33.65 -12.27 -9.80
CA GLY A 598 -32.41 -12.16 -9.03
C GLY A 598 -31.53 -13.40 -9.09
N ASP A 599 -30.61 -13.52 -8.14
CA ASP A 599 -29.76 -14.70 -7.95
C ASP A 599 -30.44 -15.79 -7.09
N LEU A 600 -29.85 -16.99 -7.07
CA LEU A 600 -30.40 -18.16 -6.40
C LEU A 600 -30.45 -17.96 -4.87
N GLU A 601 -29.50 -17.23 -4.26
CA GLU A 601 -29.53 -16.93 -2.82
C GLU A 601 -30.80 -16.16 -2.48
N HIS A 602 -31.08 -15.07 -3.20
CA HIS A 602 -32.29 -14.27 -3.01
C HIS A 602 -33.56 -15.06 -3.34
N TYR A 603 -33.53 -15.86 -4.41
CA TYR A 603 -34.68 -16.66 -4.83
C TYR A 603 -35.06 -17.72 -3.80
N LEU A 604 -34.09 -18.48 -3.28
CA LEU A 604 -34.33 -19.48 -2.24
C LEU A 604 -34.82 -18.80 -0.96
N ASN A 605 -34.18 -17.73 -0.51
CA ASN A 605 -34.62 -17.00 0.69
C ASN A 605 -36.08 -16.52 0.60
N ALA A 606 -36.53 -16.13 -0.60
CA ALA A 606 -37.89 -15.63 -0.80
C ALA A 606 -38.92 -16.74 -1.01
N LYS A 607 -38.58 -17.82 -1.73
CA LYS A 607 -39.55 -18.78 -2.27
C LYS A 607 -39.37 -20.22 -1.83
N PHE A 608 -38.37 -20.55 -1.01
CA PHE A 608 -38.03 -21.95 -0.70
C PHE A 608 -39.20 -22.78 -0.18
N SER A 609 -40.10 -22.19 0.64
CA SER A 609 -41.29 -22.88 1.15
C SER A 609 -42.32 -23.25 0.09
N GLU A 610 -42.25 -22.63 -1.09
CA GLU A 610 -43.13 -22.88 -2.24
C GLU A 610 -42.54 -23.95 -3.18
N LEU A 611 -41.27 -24.34 -2.99
CA LEU A 611 -40.56 -25.26 -3.87
C LEU A 611 -40.76 -26.71 -3.45
N ASP A 612 -41.51 -27.45 -4.26
CA ASP A 612 -41.62 -28.90 -4.16
C ASP A 612 -40.37 -29.61 -4.72
N TRP A 613 -40.29 -30.92 -4.50
CA TRP A 613 -39.14 -31.70 -4.98
C TRP A 613 -39.06 -31.77 -6.50
N SER A 614 -40.19 -31.73 -7.21
CA SER A 614 -40.19 -31.72 -8.67
C SER A 614 -39.50 -30.45 -9.21
N THR A 615 -39.79 -29.29 -8.60
CA THR A 615 -39.16 -28.01 -8.93
C THR A 615 -37.67 -28.01 -8.57
N LYS A 616 -37.30 -28.49 -7.38
CA LYS A 616 -35.89 -28.55 -6.94
C LYS A 616 -35.04 -29.43 -7.86
N ILE A 617 -35.56 -30.58 -8.28
CA ILE A 617 -34.88 -31.47 -9.23
C ILE A 617 -34.78 -30.82 -10.61
N ARG A 618 -35.83 -30.11 -11.07
CA ARG A 618 -35.75 -29.33 -12.32
C ARG A 618 -34.66 -28.26 -12.26
N MET A 619 -34.58 -27.49 -11.18
CA MET A 619 -33.51 -26.50 -10.97
C MET A 619 -32.12 -27.15 -11.00
N ALA A 620 -31.95 -28.30 -10.34
CA ALA A 620 -30.70 -29.06 -10.35
C ALA A 620 -30.31 -29.53 -11.77
N LYS A 621 -31.29 -29.99 -12.57
CA LYS A 621 -31.08 -30.37 -13.97
C LYS A 621 -30.65 -29.19 -14.82
N GLU A 622 -31.28 -28.04 -14.66
CA GLU A 622 -30.96 -26.81 -15.39
C GLU A 622 -29.54 -26.33 -15.08
N ILE A 623 -29.14 -26.29 -13.79
CA ILE A 623 -27.77 -25.96 -13.40
C ILE A 623 -26.78 -26.96 -13.99
N SER A 624 -27.09 -28.27 -13.94
CA SER A 624 -26.21 -29.31 -14.48
C SER A 624 -26.07 -29.23 -16.00
N SER A 625 -27.16 -28.88 -16.71
CA SER A 625 -27.16 -28.67 -18.16
C SER A 625 -26.24 -27.52 -18.55
N GLY A 626 -26.32 -26.40 -17.82
CA GLY A 626 -25.40 -25.27 -18.02
C GLY A 626 -23.94 -25.70 -17.82
N ILE A 627 -23.62 -26.41 -16.74
CA ILE A 627 -22.25 -26.91 -16.48
C ILE A 627 -21.79 -27.91 -17.55
N ASP A 628 -22.66 -28.80 -18.03
CA ASP A 628 -22.34 -29.72 -19.14
C ASP A 628 -21.99 -28.95 -20.41
N CYS A 629 -22.75 -27.88 -20.73
CA CYS A 629 -22.42 -26.99 -21.83
C CYS A 629 -21.01 -26.39 -21.68
N LEU A 630 -20.68 -25.86 -20.50
CA LEU A 630 -19.34 -25.30 -20.23
C LEU A 630 -18.24 -26.35 -20.36
N HIS A 631 -18.43 -27.51 -19.74
CA HIS A 631 -17.46 -28.59 -19.75
C HIS A 631 -17.25 -29.18 -21.15
N ASN A 632 -18.29 -29.25 -21.97
CA ASN A 632 -18.19 -29.64 -23.39
C ASN A 632 -17.40 -28.61 -24.21
N ALA A 633 -17.47 -27.32 -23.85
CA ALA A 633 -16.64 -26.26 -24.42
C ALA A 633 -15.25 -26.15 -23.77
N ASN A 634 -14.84 -27.13 -22.96
CA ASN A 634 -13.58 -27.14 -22.21
C ASN A 634 -13.37 -25.89 -21.31
N ILE A 635 -14.46 -25.37 -20.76
CA ILE A 635 -14.45 -24.26 -19.79
C ILE A 635 -14.72 -24.83 -18.40
N VAL A 636 -13.85 -24.49 -17.44
CA VAL A 636 -14.06 -24.70 -16.01
C VAL A 636 -14.45 -23.35 -15.41
N HIS A 637 -15.57 -23.26 -14.70
CA HIS A 637 -16.09 -21.98 -14.22
C HIS A 637 -15.31 -21.44 -13.00
N ARG A 638 -14.90 -22.30 -12.07
CA ARG A 638 -14.07 -22.00 -10.87
C ARG A 638 -14.72 -21.10 -9.79
N ASP A 639 -15.93 -20.62 -10.01
CA ASP A 639 -16.65 -19.74 -9.07
C ASP A 639 -18.16 -19.99 -9.08
N LEU A 640 -18.55 -21.26 -9.16
CA LEU A 640 -19.96 -21.66 -9.09
C LEU A 640 -20.46 -21.55 -7.64
N HIS A 641 -21.44 -20.68 -7.43
CA HIS A 641 -22.14 -20.54 -6.16
C HIS A 641 -23.52 -19.90 -6.38
N ASP A 642 -24.34 -19.89 -5.34
CA ASP A 642 -25.69 -19.31 -5.30
C ASP A 642 -25.82 -17.93 -5.98
N LYS A 643 -24.91 -16.99 -5.72
CA LYS A 643 -24.94 -15.65 -6.35
C LYS A 643 -24.59 -15.60 -7.84
N ASN A 644 -23.97 -16.66 -8.38
CA ASN A 644 -23.61 -16.79 -9.79
C ASN A 644 -24.58 -17.71 -10.55
N ILE A 645 -25.69 -18.10 -9.91
CA ILE A 645 -26.84 -18.74 -10.55
C ILE A 645 -28.00 -17.74 -10.52
N LEU A 646 -28.36 -17.20 -11.68
CA LEU A 646 -29.48 -16.29 -11.83
C LEU A 646 -30.78 -17.04 -12.11
N VAL A 647 -31.91 -16.42 -11.77
CA VAL A 647 -33.25 -16.97 -12.03
C VAL A 647 -34.00 -16.08 -13.01
N HIS A 648 -34.44 -16.66 -14.13
CA HIS A 648 -35.21 -15.95 -15.14
C HIS A 648 -36.42 -16.77 -15.58
N GLY A 649 -37.63 -16.26 -15.32
CA GLY A 649 -38.86 -17.00 -15.64
C GLY A 649 -38.92 -18.39 -14.98
N GLY A 650 -38.28 -18.55 -13.81
CA GLY A 650 -38.18 -19.83 -13.09
C GLY A 650 -37.11 -20.80 -13.60
N ARG A 651 -36.31 -20.42 -14.62
CA ARG A 651 -35.15 -21.18 -15.12
C ARG A 651 -33.86 -20.73 -14.46
N MET A 652 -32.94 -21.66 -14.20
CA MET A 652 -31.60 -21.39 -13.67
C MET A 652 -30.63 -21.03 -14.79
N ILE A 653 -29.85 -19.96 -14.60
CA ILE A 653 -28.91 -19.41 -15.59
C ILE A 653 -27.55 -19.17 -14.92
N ILE A 654 -26.50 -19.80 -15.42
CA ILE A 654 -25.12 -19.61 -14.94
C ILE A 654 -24.56 -18.30 -15.48
N THR A 655 -23.91 -17.51 -14.64
CA THR A 655 -23.31 -16.21 -14.99
C THR A 655 -21.93 -16.03 -14.35
N ASP A 656 -21.24 -14.96 -14.75
CA ASP A 656 -19.98 -14.47 -14.17
C ASP A 656 -18.75 -15.35 -14.48
N PHE A 657 -18.30 -15.26 -15.73
CA PHE A 657 -17.17 -16.05 -16.23
C PHE A 657 -15.81 -15.39 -15.96
N GLY A 658 -15.75 -14.35 -15.14
CA GLY A 658 -14.53 -13.59 -14.87
C GLY A 658 -13.38 -14.48 -14.40
N LEU A 659 -13.67 -15.52 -13.62
CA LEU A 659 -12.67 -16.44 -13.06
C LEU A 659 -12.51 -17.76 -13.83
N SER A 660 -13.26 -17.94 -14.91
CA SER A 660 -13.29 -19.18 -15.68
C SER A 660 -11.91 -19.53 -16.28
N LEU A 661 -11.72 -20.80 -16.66
CA LEU A 661 -10.49 -21.29 -17.27
C LEU A 661 -10.83 -22.10 -18.51
N SER A 662 -10.28 -21.72 -19.66
CA SER A 662 -10.35 -22.51 -20.88
C SER A 662 -9.18 -23.51 -20.90
N LEU A 663 -9.50 -24.81 -20.87
CA LEU A 663 -8.51 -25.89 -20.86
C LEU A 663 -7.80 -26.08 -22.21
N ASP A 664 -8.24 -25.39 -23.26
CA ASP A 664 -7.61 -25.42 -24.59
C ASP A 664 -6.37 -24.52 -24.68
N LYS A 665 -6.18 -23.59 -23.73
CA LYS A 665 -4.99 -22.72 -23.67
C LYS A 665 -3.93 -23.38 -22.79
N ASP A 666 -2.72 -23.60 -23.33
CA ASP A 666 -1.56 -24.20 -22.63
C ASP A 666 -0.99 -23.33 -21.49
N THR A 667 -1.60 -22.18 -21.19
CA THR A 667 -1.16 -21.31 -20.11
C THR A 667 -1.56 -21.89 -18.76
N LEU A 668 -0.55 -22.36 -18.02
CA LEU A 668 -0.61 -22.46 -16.56
C LEU A 668 -1.13 -21.11 -16.04
N SER A 669 -2.41 -21.04 -15.66
CA SER A 669 -2.97 -19.85 -15.02
C SER A 669 -2.45 -19.80 -13.58
N ILE A 670 -1.16 -19.47 -13.44
CA ILE A 670 -0.55 -19.11 -12.16
C ILE A 670 -1.05 -17.71 -11.85
N THR A 671 -2.32 -17.62 -11.50
CA THR A 671 -2.88 -16.44 -10.88
C THR A 671 -2.38 -16.41 -9.45
N SER A 672 -1.73 -15.32 -9.04
CA SER A 672 -1.24 -15.12 -7.68
C SER A 672 -2.39 -15.00 -6.64
N ARG A 673 -3.63 -14.82 -7.12
CA ARG A 673 -4.86 -14.55 -6.38
C ARG A 673 -5.55 -15.85 -5.92
N VAL A 674 -5.98 -15.86 -4.65
CA VAL A 674 -6.86 -16.91 -4.13
C VAL A 674 -8.30 -16.56 -4.51
N TYR A 675 -8.86 -17.32 -5.43
CA TYR A 675 -10.23 -17.22 -5.94
C TYR A 675 -11.24 -18.09 -5.19
N GLY A 676 -12.52 -17.78 -5.41
CA GLY A 676 -13.66 -18.61 -5.05
C GLY A 676 -14.24 -18.31 -3.66
N ARG A 677 -15.57 -18.45 -3.53
CA ARG A 677 -16.21 -18.55 -2.20
C ARG A 677 -15.76 -19.85 -1.53
N CYS A 678 -15.14 -19.74 -0.35
CA CYS A 678 -14.52 -20.87 0.35
C CYS A 678 -15.49 -22.04 0.57
N GLU A 679 -16.78 -21.76 0.73
CA GLU A 679 -17.86 -22.74 0.92
C GLU A 679 -18.03 -23.67 -0.29
N TYR A 680 -17.83 -23.14 -1.49
CA TYR A 680 -18.04 -23.83 -2.77
C TYR A 680 -16.74 -24.25 -3.44
N SER A 681 -15.58 -23.86 -2.89
CA SER A 681 -14.27 -24.14 -3.46
C SER A 681 -13.80 -25.56 -3.15
N ASP A 682 -13.10 -26.19 -4.10
CA ASP A 682 -12.53 -27.52 -3.91
C ASP A 682 -11.64 -27.58 -2.65
N PRO A 683 -11.87 -28.50 -1.70
CA PRO A 683 -11.04 -28.61 -0.50
C PRO A 683 -9.56 -28.88 -0.78
N LYS A 684 -9.20 -29.49 -1.93
CA LYS A 684 -7.80 -29.70 -2.33
C LYS A 684 -7.10 -28.43 -2.81
N TYR A 685 -7.85 -27.42 -3.21
CA TYR A 685 -7.31 -26.13 -3.61
C TYR A 685 -6.84 -25.30 -2.40
N LEU A 686 -7.53 -25.42 -1.26
CA LEU A 686 -7.33 -24.58 -0.08
C LEU A 686 -5.91 -24.64 0.55
N PRO A 687 -5.22 -25.80 0.66
CA PRO A 687 -3.89 -25.87 1.28
C PRO A 687 -2.79 -25.27 0.41
N SER A 688 -2.92 -25.34 -0.92
CA SER A 688 -1.87 -24.91 -1.86
C SER A 688 -2.47 -24.35 -3.15
N PRO A 689 -3.12 -23.17 -3.10
CA PRO A 689 -3.83 -22.58 -4.24
C PRO A 689 -3.01 -22.44 -5.52
N ARG A 690 -1.70 -22.19 -5.39
CA ARG A 690 -0.77 -21.96 -6.51
C ARG A 690 -0.33 -23.25 -7.21
N GLU A 691 -0.41 -24.38 -6.53
CA GLU A 691 -0.01 -25.69 -7.06
C GLU A 691 -1.22 -26.50 -7.55
N TYR A 692 -2.42 -26.07 -7.16
CA TYR A 692 -3.66 -26.74 -7.52
C TYR A 692 -3.97 -26.57 -9.01
N LYS A 693 -4.15 -27.70 -9.70
CA LYS A 693 -4.57 -27.72 -11.10
C LYS A 693 -6.09 -27.80 -11.16
N TRP A 694 -6.71 -26.71 -11.58
CA TRP A 694 -8.14 -26.64 -11.83
C TRP A 694 -8.53 -27.56 -12.97
N ASP A 695 -9.64 -28.27 -12.78
CA ASP A 695 -10.21 -29.20 -13.75
C ASP A 695 -11.74 -29.23 -13.64
N LYS A 696 -12.39 -30.00 -14.52
CA LYS A 696 -13.86 -30.14 -14.53
C LYS A 696 -14.41 -30.65 -13.19
N HIS A 697 -13.70 -31.53 -12.48
CA HIS A 697 -14.13 -32.07 -11.18
C HIS A 697 -14.15 -31.01 -10.07
N SER A 698 -13.42 -29.91 -10.24
CA SER A 698 -13.45 -28.78 -9.31
C SER A 698 -14.82 -28.11 -9.31
N ASP A 699 -15.44 -27.90 -10.48
CA ASP A 699 -16.82 -27.38 -10.59
C ASP A 699 -17.87 -28.37 -10.05
N ILE A 700 -17.59 -29.69 -10.18
CA ILE A 700 -18.48 -30.73 -9.64
C ILE A 700 -18.60 -30.64 -8.11
N TYR A 701 -17.52 -30.26 -7.42
CA TYR A 701 -17.58 -30.02 -5.98
C TYR A 701 -18.56 -28.88 -5.65
N SER A 702 -18.43 -27.76 -6.35
CA SER A 702 -19.31 -26.60 -6.20
C SER A 702 -20.77 -26.95 -6.48
N LEU A 703 -21.02 -27.78 -7.50
CA LEU A 703 -22.35 -28.32 -7.82
C LEU A 703 -22.93 -29.17 -6.68
N GLY A 704 -22.13 -30.00 -6.03
CA GLY A 704 -22.55 -30.77 -4.87
C GLY A 704 -23.00 -29.88 -3.70
N VAL A 705 -22.28 -28.79 -3.45
CA VAL A 705 -22.66 -27.79 -2.43
C VAL A 705 -23.98 -27.08 -2.82
N LEU A 706 -24.13 -26.67 -4.09
CA LEU A 706 -25.37 -26.08 -4.61
C LEU A 706 -26.57 -27.02 -4.48
N PHE A 707 -26.40 -28.33 -4.72
CA PHE A 707 -27.48 -29.29 -4.56
C PHE A 707 -27.89 -29.47 -3.10
N TRP A 708 -26.92 -29.51 -2.18
CA TRP A 708 -27.23 -29.50 -0.76
C TRP A 708 -28.01 -28.24 -0.38
N GLU A 709 -27.64 -27.08 -0.92
CA GLU A 709 -28.34 -25.81 -0.69
C GLU A 709 -29.77 -25.81 -1.27
N LEU A 710 -29.99 -26.38 -2.47
CA LEU A 710 -31.34 -26.60 -3.01
C LEU A 710 -32.19 -27.54 -2.13
N SER A 711 -31.56 -28.45 -1.39
CA SER A 711 -32.25 -29.34 -0.46
C SER A 711 -32.59 -28.67 0.87
N SER A 712 -31.75 -27.74 1.34
CA SER A 712 -31.82 -27.14 2.67
C SER A 712 -32.53 -25.79 2.68
N GLY A 713 -32.41 -25.01 1.61
CA GLY A 713 -32.82 -23.61 1.56
C GLY A 713 -31.96 -22.70 2.44
N VAL A 714 -30.80 -23.18 2.88
CA VAL A 714 -29.91 -22.50 3.83
C VAL A 714 -28.53 -22.37 3.20
N ALA A 715 -27.94 -21.17 3.34
CA ALA A 715 -26.57 -20.91 2.92
C ALA A 715 -25.58 -21.93 3.53
N PRO A 716 -24.66 -22.50 2.73
CA PRO A 716 -23.74 -23.53 3.18
C PRO A 716 -22.78 -23.01 4.24
N PHE A 717 -22.50 -23.87 5.20
CA PHE A 717 -21.59 -23.65 6.31
C PHE A 717 -21.87 -22.37 7.12
N LYS A 718 -23.16 -22.02 7.27
CA LYS A 718 -23.63 -20.81 7.97
C LYS A 718 -22.99 -20.59 9.35
N ALA A 719 -22.66 -21.66 10.08
CA ALA A 719 -22.01 -21.60 11.40
C ALA A 719 -20.60 -20.96 11.38
N PHE A 720 -19.96 -20.93 10.21
CA PHE A 720 -18.61 -20.41 10.00
C PHE A 720 -18.60 -19.05 9.29
N LYS A 721 -19.75 -18.38 9.19
CA LYS A 721 -19.86 -17.03 8.60
C LYS A 721 -18.78 -16.10 9.17
N ASN A 722 -18.05 -15.42 8.27
CA ASN A 722 -16.92 -14.54 8.58
C ASN A 722 -15.72 -15.21 9.27
N ARG A 723 -15.58 -16.55 9.19
CA ARG A 723 -14.48 -17.32 9.80
C ARG A 723 -13.78 -18.19 8.75
N VAL A 724 -13.36 -17.57 7.64
CA VAL A 724 -12.80 -18.26 6.45
C VAL A 724 -11.68 -19.23 6.80
N ILE A 725 -10.68 -18.85 7.62
CA ILE A 725 -9.58 -19.77 7.99
C ILE A 725 -10.09 -21.03 8.72
N ARG A 726 -11.07 -20.87 9.63
CA ARG A 726 -11.65 -22.01 10.34
C ARG A 726 -12.49 -22.88 9.42
N MET A 727 -13.21 -22.25 8.48
CA MET A 727 -13.93 -22.94 7.42
C MET A 727 -12.98 -23.79 6.59
N SER A 728 -11.89 -23.20 6.09
CA SER A 728 -10.93 -23.90 5.24
C SER A 728 -10.37 -25.12 5.95
N MET A 729 -9.97 -24.97 7.23
CA MET A 729 -9.52 -26.10 8.05
C MET A 729 -10.60 -27.17 8.28
N HIS A 730 -11.87 -26.76 8.39
CA HIS A 730 -12.99 -27.68 8.53
C HIS A 730 -13.21 -28.51 7.25
N LEU A 731 -13.18 -27.86 6.07
CA LEU A 731 -13.34 -28.48 4.76
C LEU A 731 -12.16 -29.41 4.40
N ILE A 732 -10.92 -28.97 4.66
CA ILE A 732 -9.69 -29.75 4.44
C ILE A 732 -9.71 -31.07 5.24
N ARG A 733 -10.35 -31.07 6.42
CA ARG A 733 -10.53 -32.28 7.24
C ARG A 733 -11.61 -33.23 6.72
N GLY A 734 -12.23 -32.94 5.59
CA GLY A 734 -13.27 -33.77 4.97
C GLY A 734 -14.67 -33.58 5.55
N ASN A 735 -14.89 -32.58 6.42
CA ASN A 735 -16.23 -32.33 6.95
C ASN A 735 -17.13 -31.70 5.88
N ARG A 736 -18.42 -32.07 5.92
CA ARG A 736 -19.48 -31.59 5.02
C ARG A 736 -20.71 -31.20 5.83
N GLU A 737 -21.62 -30.52 5.17
CA GLU A 737 -22.91 -30.20 5.75
C GLU A 737 -23.73 -31.46 6.06
N THR A 738 -24.60 -31.36 7.07
CA THR A 738 -25.46 -32.48 7.46
C THR A 738 -26.59 -32.66 6.44
N PRO A 739 -26.86 -33.90 5.97
CA PRO A 739 -27.98 -34.16 5.08
C PRO A 739 -29.33 -33.74 5.69
N ILE A 740 -30.20 -33.15 4.87
CA ILE A 740 -31.51 -32.65 5.30
C ILE A 740 -32.53 -33.79 5.35
N LYS A 741 -33.36 -33.81 6.40
CA LYS A 741 -34.45 -34.79 6.52
C LYS A 741 -35.51 -34.52 5.44
N GLY A 742 -35.95 -35.57 4.76
CA GLY A 742 -36.93 -35.47 3.68
C GLY A 742 -36.33 -35.22 2.28
N THR A 743 -35.00 -35.24 2.16
CA THR A 743 -34.33 -35.28 0.85
C THR A 743 -34.44 -36.68 0.23
N PRO A 744 -34.90 -36.80 -1.04
CA PRO A 744 -34.90 -38.06 -1.78
C PRO A 744 -33.51 -38.70 -1.77
N VAL A 745 -33.47 -40.01 -1.51
CA VAL A 745 -32.21 -40.75 -1.35
C VAL A 745 -31.33 -40.60 -2.58
N ASP A 746 -31.89 -40.76 -3.78
CA ASP A 746 -31.15 -40.60 -5.04
C ASP A 746 -30.51 -39.21 -5.17
N PHE A 747 -31.23 -38.14 -4.79
CA PHE A 747 -30.72 -36.77 -4.85
C PHE A 747 -29.60 -36.54 -3.83
N LYS A 748 -29.75 -37.11 -2.64
CA LYS A 748 -28.72 -37.08 -1.59
C LYS A 748 -27.44 -37.81 -2.02
N ASP A 749 -27.57 -38.95 -2.66
CA ASP A 749 -26.42 -39.72 -3.12
C ASP A 749 -25.67 -38.98 -4.23
N ILE A 750 -26.38 -38.28 -5.13
CA ILE A 750 -25.77 -37.45 -6.16
C ILE A 750 -24.87 -36.36 -5.56
N TYR A 751 -25.37 -35.55 -4.61
CA TYR A 751 -24.52 -34.49 -4.05
C TYR A 751 -23.42 -35.05 -3.15
N ASN A 752 -23.63 -36.21 -2.51
CA ASN A 752 -22.60 -36.88 -1.72
C ASN A 752 -21.42 -37.36 -2.56
N ASP A 753 -21.69 -37.91 -3.74
CA ASP A 753 -20.67 -38.27 -4.72
C ASP A 753 -19.95 -37.02 -5.26
N ALA A 754 -20.71 -35.94 -5.52
CA ALA A 754 -20.18 -34.72 -6.14
C ALA A 754 -19.22 -33.93 -5.22
N TRP A 755 -19.53 -33.77 -3.92
CA TRP A 755 -18.67 -33.01 -3.00
C TRP A 755 -17.61 -33.85 -2.27
N GLY A 756 -17.26 -35.02 -2.82
CA GLY A 756 -16.22 -35.90 -2.29
C GLY A 756 -14.85 -35.20 -2.13
N GLY A 757 -14.04 -35.63 -1.17
CA GLY A 757 -12.74 -35.02 -0.87
C GLY A 757 -11.65 -35.27 -1.94
N ASP A 758 -11.80 -36.31 -2.75
CA ASP A 758 -10.91 -36.61 -3.87
C ASP A 758 -11.56 -36.24 -5.20
N PRO A 759 -11.03 -35.25 -5.96
CA PRO A 759 -11.58 -34.84 -7.25
C PRO A 759 -11.73 -35.98 -8.25
N ASN A 760 -10.75 -36.90 -8.30
CA ASN A 760 -10.76 -38.03 -9.24
C ASN A 760 -11.85 -39.07 -8.93
N SER A 761 -12.41 -39.04 -7.72
CA SER A 761 -13.49 -39.94 -7.31
C SER A 761 -14.87 -39.36 -7.61
N ARG A 762 -14.96 -38.08 -7.97
CA ARG A 762 -16.24 -37.41 -8.28
C ARG A 762 -16.76 -37.84 -9.65
N PRO A 763 -18.09 -37.93 -9.83
CA PRO A 763 -18.66 -38.24 -11.14
C PRO A 763 -18.43 -37.07 -12.12
N ASP A 764 -18.32 -37.39 -13.41
CA ASP A 764 -18.41 -36.37 -14.44
C ASP A 764 -19.83 -35.78 -14.52
N ILE A 765 -19.94 -34.60 -15.14
CA ILE A 765 -21.22 -33.88 -15.22
C ILE A 765 -22.30 -34.66 -15.99
N ARG A 766 -21.94 -35.44 -17.01
CA ARG A 766 -22.90 -36.23 -17.80
C ARG A 766 -23.53 -37.32 -16.96
N LYS A 767 -22.73 -38.00 -16.13
CA LYS A 767 -23.21 -38.99 -15.16
C LYS A 767 -24.15 -38.36 -14.11
N ILE A 768 -23.90 -37.12 -13.70
CA ILE A 768 -24.83 -36.39 -12.82
C ILE A 768 -26.16 -36.11 -13.54
N CYS A 769 -26.11 -35.58 -14.76
CA CYS A 769 -27.29 -35.34 -15.60
C CYS A 769 -28.13 -36.62 -15.80
N GLU A 770 -27.48 -37.75 -16.08
CA GLU A 770 -28.12 -39.06 -16.17
C GLU A 770 -28.82 -39.44 -14.86
N LYS A 771 -28.11 -39.39 -13.73
CA LYS A 771 -28.68 -39.73 -12.41
C LYS A 771 -29.89 -38.86 -12.06
N LEU A 772 -29.84 -37.55 -12.34
CA LEU A 772 -30.96 -36.63 -12.11
C LEU A 772 -32.21 -37.01 -12.90
N ASN A 773 -32.07 -37.62 -14.08
CA ASN A 773 -33.20 -38.07 -14.90
C ASN A 773 -33.92 -39.29 -14.34
N TYR A 774 -33.26 -40.08 -13.47
CA TYR A 774 -33.81 -41.31 -12.91
C TYR A 774 -34.30 -41.18 -11.47
N ILE A 775 -34.24 -39.99 -10.87
CA ILE A 775 -34.73 -39.77 -9.50
C ILE A 775 -36.21 -40.14 -9.42
N ARG A 776 -36.53 -41.07 -8.53
CA ARG A 776 -37.90 -41.47 -8.24
C ARG A 776 -38.41 -40.64 -7.06
N LEU A 777 -39.43 -39.82 -7.32
CA LEU A 777 -40.24 -39.27 -6.24
C LEU A 777 -41.19 -40.37 -5.82
N GLU A 778 -41.02 -40.90 -4.60
CA GLU A 778 -42.02 -41.80 -4.03
C GLU A 778 -43.36 -41.03 -4.02
N GLN A 779 -44.34 -41.51 -4.77
CA GLN A 779 -45.69 -40.95 -4.72
C GLN A 779 -46.22 -41.22 -3.31
N ASP A 780 -46.65 -40.17 -2.63
CA ASP A 780 -47.43 -40.25 -1.39
C ASP A 780 -48.59 -41.22 -1.60
N SER A 781 -48.37 -42.45 -1.20
CA SER A 781 -49.34 -43.53 -1.21
C SER A 781 -49.58 -43.91 0.25
N GLU A 782 -50.31 -43.03 0.94
CA GLU A 782 -51.09 -43.23 2.18
C GLU A 782 -51.56 -41.83 2.63
N MET A 783 -52.85 -41.47 2.75
CA MET A 783 -54.00 -42.22 3.25
C MET A 783 -55.31 -41.77 2.57
N ASN A 784 -56.10 -42.76 2.15
CA ASN A 784 -57.56 -42.75 2.25
C ASN A 784 -57.97 -42.98 3.71
#